data_AF-A0A973JKP0-F1
#
_entry.id   AF-A0A973JKP0-F1
#
_cell.length_a   1.000
_cell.length_b   1.000
_cell.length_c   1.000
_cell.angle_alpha   90.00
_cell.angle_beta   90.00
_cell.angle_gamma   90.00
#
_symmetry.space_group_name_H-M   'P 1'
#
loop_
_entity.id
_entity.type
_entity.pdbx_description
1 polymer ?
#
loop_
_entity_poly.entity_id
_entity_poly.type
_entity_poly.pdbx_seq_one_letter_code
_entity_poly.pdbx_strand_id
1 'polypeptide(L)'
;MGPRRAARRRGTGARRLVGLVLVWFLVQPTAAVAVVGDRTLSVSGTLVQLVVDRPESGSGSAPGAATASEAETALEIRTVVEVDGALLPVPDALGTVPGRTGDAVVLSVVADASLGRAAAIDALARPLGEEARIAGVTTTAPIAASTTVEPLARGATGAQTLTILPVYWTTPDAATTSSLQGVANATSQYWSEQTAGRLAIATDVRGWAKISDPGSCSTNLLYSRALAAHGLTALAPGQHVLVYFPQRADCGGWAGLASIGGENIWINGSQNLDVMAHEYGHNLGLGHANVATCYQGSRVTLAPLASCTRSEYADRADVMGIGLSARTGNLTTAFADYLGLASVVRPTAGEQVSANLAPLATVSGSTSVANVGAVRSIALPVAEGVVYVDYRPAVGRDVRVPAWAGVQVHLRTIDPTIGYPTTYLLDMRPTTASPFASPSMPVGATWTIPGTSQTLTAVSVGVAAAQMSVRPVAADPALVSYVTRVYQDLFGRAVDAGGLVTWTSLLAAGTPRIAVASSITSSTEFRSGLIADSYATYLGRAPDAGGLRYWLSLMAQGVTIQQMEAGFLASPEYYSRAGSTDAGWVGQLYTHVLSREASGTEVRYWTSRLAAGTTRAGVALGFLLSTEHLTTEVDDQYRALLGRSIDAAGGAYWVLRIQGGT
;
A
#
# COMPACT_ATOMS: atom_id res chain seq x y z
N MET A 1 -26.09 33.59 55.85
CA MET A 1 -26.31 34.99 55.44
C MET A 1 -27.16 35.02 54.18
N GLY A 2 -28.39 35.54 54.30
CA GLY A 2 -29.16 36.21 53.24
C GLY A 2 -29.57 35.46 51.95
N PRO A 3 -30.81 34.95 51.86
CA PRO A 3 -31.49 34.60 50.61
C PRO A 3 -32.42 35.74 50.12
N ARG A 4 -32.53 35.97 48.82
CA ARG A 4 -33.60 36.76 48.14
C ARG A 4 -33.62 36.37 46.65
N ARG A 5 -34.70 36.30 45.86
CA ARG A 5 -36.16 36.42 45.97
C ARG A 5 -36.71 36.20 44.54
N ALA A 6 -37.85 35.49 44.40
CA ALA A 6 -39.09 35.85 43.66
C ALA A 6 -39.00 36.30 42.17
N ALA A 7 -39.96 36.14 41.24
CA ALA A 7 -41.36 35.72 41.13
C ALA A 7 -41.65 35.55 39.61
N ARG A 8 -42.36 34.51 39.15
CA ARG A 8 -43.81 34.48 38.77
C ARG A 8 -44.29 35.40 37.62
N ARG A 9 -44.81 34.79 36.54
CA ARG A 9 -45.99 35.15 35.67
C ARG A 9 -46.30 33.87 34.84
N ARG A 10 -47.35 33.06 35.01
CA ARG A 10 -48.83 33.16 34.85
C ARG A 10 -49.35 33.58 33.46
N GLY A 11 -50.06 32.65 32.82
CA GLY A 11 -51.08 32.80 31.76
C GLY A 11 -51.50 31.42 31.22
N THR A 12 -52.51 30.73 31.81
CA THR A 12 -53.94 30.63 31.37
C THR A 12 -54.11 29.86 30.04
N GLY A 13 -54.60 28.62 30.03
CA GLY A 13 -56.02 28.19 30.13
C GLY A 13 -56.26 27.18 28.97
N ALA A 14 -57.25 26.29 28.88
CA ALA A 14 -58.36 25.85 29.72
C ALA A 14 -58.75 24.43 29.22
N ARG A 15 -59.57 23.72 30.02
CA ARG A 15 -59.96 22.31 29.87
C ARG A 15 -61.29 22.15 29.11
N ARG A 16 -61.43 20.97 28.46
CA ARG A 16 -62.64 20.14 28.20
C ARG A 16 -63.62 20.56 27.10
N LEU A 17 -63.98 19.59 26.25
CA LEU A 17 -65.37 19.10 26.12
C LEU A 17 -65.46 17.78 25.34
N VAL A 18 -66.21 16.84 25.91
CA VAL A 18 -66.71 15.60 25.31
C VAL A 18 -68.08 15.91 24.70
N GLY A 19 -68.34 15.45 23.48
CA GLY A 19 -69.65 15.55 22.83
C GLY A 19 -69.81 14.47 21.76
N LEU A 20 -70.73 13.55 22.02
CA LEU A 20 -71.10 12.39 21.22
C LEU A 20 -72.23 12.79 20.25
N VAL A 21 -72.08 12.55 18.95
CA VAL A 21 -73.20 12.53 17.99
C VAL A 21 -72.99 11.39 17.00
N LEU A 22 -74.02 10.58 16.86
CA LEU A 22 -74.12 9.38 16.03
C LEU A 22 -74.98 9.71 14.81
N VAL A 23 -74.47 9.53 13.59
CA VAL A 23 -75.27 9.45 12.35
C VAL A 23 -74.65 8.38 11.45
N TRP A 24 -75.48 7.43 11.02
CA TRP A 24 -75.17 6.36 10.07
C TRP A 24 -75.43 6.82 8.62
N PHE A 25 -74.56 6.46 7.66
CA PHE A 25 -74.93 5.95 6.32
C PHE A 25 -73.70 5.36 5.59
N LEU A 26 -73.93 4.27 4.86
CA LEU A 26 -72.98 3.32 4.26
C LEU A 26 -72.04 3.89 3.18
N VAL A 27 -70.75 3.51 3.23
CA VAL A 27 -69.90 3.23 2.04
C VAL A 27 -69.08 1.96 2.33
N GLN A 28 -68.97 1.10 1.32
CA GLN A 28 -68.46 -0.28 1.31
C GLN A 28 -66.99 -0.47 1.77
N PRO A 29 -66.54 -1.71 2.08
CA PRO A 29 -65.24 -1.93 2.67
C PRO A 29 -64.16 -1.76 1.61
N THR A 30 -63.28 -0.77 1.77
CA THR A 30 -61.97 -0.83 1.14
C THR A 30 -61.15 -1.87 1.90
N ALA A 31 -60.57 -2.80 1.15
CA ALA A 31 -59.73 -3.86 1.65
C ALA A 31 -58.70 -3.31 2.64
N ALA A 32 -58.49 -4.06 3.73
CA ALA A 32 -57.34 -3.84 4.60
C ALA A 32 -56.07 -3.88 3.73
N VAL A 33 -55.45 -2.72 3.54
CA VAL A 33 -54.06 -2.67 3.09
C VAL A 33 -53.27 -3.27 4.24
N ALA A 34 -52.79 -4.50 4.06
CA ALA A 34 -51.81 -5.09 4.94
C ALA A 34 -50.62 -4.13 5.00
N VAL A 35 -50.27 -3.65 6.19
CA VAL A 35 -48.95 -3.06 6.42
C VAL A 35 -47.98 -4.22 6.26
N VAL A 36 -47.40 -4.35 5.07
CA VAL A 36 -46.37 -5.35 4.80
C VAL A 36 -45.13 -4.89 5.56
N GLY A 37 -44.66 -5.69 6.51
CA GLY A 37 -43.46 -5.36 7.28
C GLY A 37 -42.20 -5.50 6.43
N ASP A 38 -41.15 -4.77 6.76
CA ASP A 38 -39.81 -5.01 6.21
C ASP A 38 -39.22 -6.30 6.82
N ARG A 39 -38.46 -7.05 6.03
CA ARG A 39 -37.63 -8.18 6.49
C ARG A 39 -36.17 -7.96 6.13
N THR A 40 -35.28 -8.44 6.99
CA THR A 40 -33.83 -8.44 6.71
C THR A 40 -33.38 -9.79 6.18
N LEU A 41 -32.66 -9.78 5.07
CA LEU A 41 -32.07 -10.93 4.41
C LEU A 41 -30.55 -10.83 4.48
N SER A 42 -29.89 -11.95 4.81
CA SER A 42 -28.45 -12.09 4.64
C SER A 42 -28.15 -12.69 3.27
N VAL A 43 -27.41 -11.95 2.45
CA VAL A 43 -27.08 -12.34 1.07
C VAL A 43 -25.57 -12.42 0.94
N SER A 44 -25.04 -13.64 0.83
CA SER A 44 -23.64 -13.85 0.48
C SER A 44 -23.39 -13.43 -0.97
N GLY A 45 -22.26 -12.78 -1.20
CA GLY A 45 -21.80 -12.38 -2.51
C GLY A 45 -20.29 -12.20 -2.53
N THR A 46 -19.80 -11.70 -3.65
CA THR A 46 -18.38 -11.45 -3.89
C THR A 46 -18.19 -9.97 -4.21
N LEU A 47 -17.20 -9.33 -3.59
CA LEU A 47 -16.87 -7.94 -3.91
C LEU A 47 -16.35 -7.85 -5.35
N VAL A 48 -16.73 -6.78 -6.07
CA VAL A 48 -16.22 -6.45 -7.40
C VAL A 48 -15.93 -4.95 -7.45
N GLN A 49 -14.70 -4.59 -7.81
CA GLN A 49 -14.29 -3.21 -8.01
C GLN A 49 -14.34 -2.89 -9.51
N LEU A 50 -15.23 -1.97 -9.88
CA LEU A 50 -15.33 -1.46 -11.25
C LEU A 50 -14.45 -0.22 -11.39
N VAL A 51 -13.54 -0.24 -12.35
CA VAL A 51 -12.71 0.90 -12.72
C VAL A 51 -13.48 1.69 -13.77
N VAL A 52 -13.86 2.92 -13.44
CA VAL A 52 -14.59 3.81 -14.34
C VAL A 52 -13.59 4.72 -15.03
N ASP A 53 -13.47 4.54 -16.33
CA ASP A 53 -12.68 5.44 -17.17
C ASP A 53 -13.40 6.78 -17.24
N ARG A 54 -12.65 7.88 -17.17
CA ARG A 54 -13.23 9.21 -17.41
C ARG A 54 -13.10 9.54 -18.90
N PRO A 55 -14.05 10.32 -19.45
CA PRO A 55 -13.95 10.76 -20.82
C PRO A 55 -12.76 11.70 -20.93
N GLU A 56 -11.79 11.37 -21.77
CA GLU A 56 -10.73 12.32 -22.10
C GLU A 56 -11.33 13.51 -22.84
N SER A 57 -10.97 14.70 -22.40
CA SER A 57 -11.34 15.99 -22.99
C SER A 57 -10.64 16.22 -24.34
N GLY A 58 -10.72 15.32 -25.33
CA GLY A 58 -10.06 15.61 -26.61
C GLY A 58 -9.90 14.51 -27.64
N SER A 59 -10.99 13.92 -28.14
CA SER A 59 -10.96 13.33 -29.48
C SER A 59 -10.86 14.46 -30.53
N GLY A 60 -9.68 15.07 -30.75
CA GLY A 60 -9.60 16.15 -31.73
C GLY A 60 -8.30 16.91 -32.02
N SER A 61 -7.18 16.73 -31.31
CA SER A 61 -5.98 17.57 -31.59
C SER A 61 -4.67 16.80 -31.67
N ALA A 62 -3.89 17.13 -32.71
CA ALA A 62 -2.54 16.67 -33.01
C ALA A 62 -1.52 16.92 -31.86
N PRO A 63 -0.35 16.26 -31.86
CA PRO A 63 0.50 16.14 -30.69
C PRO A 63 1.36 17.40 -30.49
N GLY A 64 1.11 18.10 -29.39
CA GLY A 64 1.95 19.21 -28.95
C GLY A 64 1.33 19.92 -27.77
N ALA A 65 2.07 19.96 -26.66
CA ALA A 65 1.70 20.60 -25.39
C ALA A 65 0.55 19.94 -24.62
N ALA A 66 0.91 18.97 -23.76
CA ALA A 66 0.15 18.79 -22.53
C ALA A 66 0.32 20.08 -21.70
N THR A 67 -0.68 20.96 -21.73
CA THR A 67 -0.74 22.08 -20.79
C THR A 67 -1.09 21.52 -19.42
N ALA A 68 -0.24 21.80 -18.45
CA ALA A 68 -0.39 21.43 -17.06
C ALA A 68 -1.62 22.11 -16.40
N SER A 69 -2.82 21.57 -16.61
CA SER A 69 -3.99 21.95 -15.79
C SER A 69 -5.12 20.93 -15.76
N GLU A 70 -4.86 19.63 -15.95
CA GLU A 70 -5.81 18.62 -15.46
C GLU A 70 -5.36 18.27 -14.04
N ALA A 71 -6.00 18.95 -13.09
CA ALA A 71 -5.88 18.65 -11.68
C ALA A 71 -6.20 17.17 -11.45
N GLU A 72 -5.40 16.56 -10.57
CA GLU A 72 -5.51 15.20 -10.08
C GLU A 72 -6.97 14.74 -10.01
N THR A 73 -7.32 13.73 -10.79
CA THR A 73 -8.44 12.90 -10.40
C THR A 73 -7.90 11.51 -10.10
N ALA A 74 -8.12 11.07 -8.86
CA ALA A 74 -7.96 9.68 -8.52
C ALA A 74 -8.85 8.83 -9.43
N LEU A 75 -8.39 7.62 -9.77
CA LEU A 75 -9.19 6.55 -10.37
C LEU A 75 -10.63 6.60 -9.83
N GLU A 76 -11.62 6.74 -10.72
CA GLU A 76 -13.02 6.60 -10.29
C GLU A 76 -13.32 5.12 -10.13
N ILE A 77 -13.67 4.70 -8.92
CA ILE A 77 -13.95 3.29 -8.63
C ILE A 77 -15.37 3.20 -8.09
N ARG A 78 -16.12 2.24 -8.63
CA ARG A 78 -17.43 1.87 -8.10
C ARG A 78 -17.34 0.49 -7.49
N THR A 79 -17.74 0.39 -6.23
CA THR A 79 -17.81 -0.90 -5.54
C THR A 79 -19.18 -1.51 -5.75
N VAL A 80 -19.20 -2.73 -6.29
CA VAL A 80 -20.43 -3.52 -6.42
C VAL A 80 -20.21 -4.89 -5.77
N VAL A 81 -21.30 -5.60 -5.50
CA VAL A 81 -21.26 -6.98 -4.99
C VAL A 81 -21.97 -7.88 -5.97
N GLU A 82 -21.26 -8.88 -6.47
CA GLU A 82 -21.84 -9.91 -7.32
C GLU A 82 -22.59 -10.95 -6.49
N VAL A 83 -23.85 -11.18 -6.85
CA VAL A 83 -24.73 -12.21 -6.27
C VAL A 83 -25.48 -12.89 -7.41
N ASP A 84 -25.25 -14.20 -7.59
CA ASP A 84 -25.95 -15.02 -8.58
C ASP A 84 -25.94 -14.39 -10.00
N GLY A 85 -24.81 -13.81 -10.42
CA GLY A 85 -24.62 -13.15 -11.71
C GLY A 85 -25.19 -11.71 -11.82
N ALA A 86 -25.82 -11.21 -10.75
CA ALA A 86 -26.24 -9.81 -10.65
C ALA A 86 -25.19 -8.98 -9.91
N LEU A 87 -24.79 -7.85 -10.50
CA LEU A 87 -23.93 -6.87 -9.85
C LEU A 87 -24.81 -5.89 -9.07
N LEU A 88 -24.62 -5.80 -7.76
CA LEU A 88 -25.43 -4.98 -6.87
C LEU A 88 -24.65 -3.75 -6.43
N PRO A 89 -25.12 -2.52 -6.70
CA PRO A 89 -24.38 -1.31 -6.36
C PRO A 89 -24.38 -1.10 -4.85
N VAL A 90 -23.21 -0.89 -4.25
CA VAL A 90 -23.11 -0.55 -2.83
C VAL A 90 -23.41 0.95 -2.66
N PRO A 91 -24.35 1.35 -1.78
CA PRO A 91 -24.65 2.76 -1.56
C PRO A 91 -23.45 3.52 -0.96
N ASP A 92 -23.15 4.70 -1.50
CA ASP A 92 -22.07 5.58 -1.00
C ASP A 92 -22.20 5.91 0.49
N ALA A 93 -23.44 5.94 1.01
CA ALA A 93 -23.73 6.18 2.43
C ALA A 93 -23.15 5.11 3.38
N LEU A 94 -22.81 3.92 2.87
CA LEU A 94 -22.13 2.87 3.62
C LEU A 94 -20.60 3.06 3.67
N GLY A 95 -20.08 4.10 3.01
CA GLY A 95 -18.65 4.38 2.93
C GLY A 95 -17.90 3.39 2.04
N THR A 96 -16.57 3.46 2.09
CA THR A 96 -15.71 2.50 1.39
C THR A 96 -15.79 1.13 2.04
N VAL A 97 -16.12 0.11 1.25
CA VAL A 97 -16.07 -1.28 1.71
C VAL A 97 -14.62 -1.76 1.61
N PRO A 98 -13.96 -2.12 2.72
CA PRO A 98 -12.62 -2.67 2.66
C PRO A 98 -12.65 -4.05 1.99
N GLY A 99 -11.73 -4.32 1.06
CA GLY A 99 -11.66 -5.59 0.34
C GLY A 99 -11.19 -5.42 -1.10
N ARG A 100 -11.01 -6.53 -1.80
CA ARG A 100 -10.65 -6.62 -3.22
C ARG A 100 -11.68 -7.42 -4.01
N THR A 101 -11.69 -7.25 -5.33
CA THR A 101 -12.46 -8.13 -6.22
C THR A 101 -12.17 -9.60 -5.91
N GLY A 102 -13.22 -10.41 -5.76
CA GLY A 102 -13.10 -11.82 -5.37
C GLY A 102 -13.25 -12.09 -3.87
N ASP A 103 -13.23 -11.08 -3.01
CA ASP A 103 -13.43 -11.27 -1.56
C ASP A 103 -14.89 -11.59 -1.23
N ALA A 104 -15.09 -12.60 -0.38
CA ALA A 104 -16.42 -12.99 0.08
C ALA A 104 -17.00 -11.98 1.08
N VAL A 105 -18.18 -11.47 0.78
CA VAL A 105 -18.92 -10.51 1.60
C VAL A 105 -20.32 -11.01 1.93
N VAL A 106 -20.89 -10.48 3.02
CA VAL A 106 -22.30 -10.67 3.37
C VAL A 106 -22.99 -9.31 3.34
N LEU A 107 -24.02 -9.20 2.51
CA LEU A 107 -24.93 -8.08 2.46
C LEU A 107 -26.05 -8.28 3.48
N SER A 108 -26.35 -7.22 4.23
CA SER A 108 -27.60 -7.08 4.97
C SER A 108 -28.59 -6.31 4.08
N VAL A 109 -29.62 -7.00 3.59
CA VAL A 109 -30.62 -6.45 2.68
C VAL A 109 -31.93 -6.29 3.43
N VAL A 110 -32.48 -5.08 3.46
CA VAL A 110 -33.83 -4.84 3.95
C VAL A 110 -34.77 -4.82 2.75
N ALA A 111 -35.76 -5.70 2.73
CA ALA A 111 -36.73 -5.82 1.65
C ALA A 111 -38.15 -5.95 2.18
N ASP A 112 -39.13 -5.59 1.35
CA ASP A 112 -40.54 -5.84 1.63
C ASP A 112 -40.78 -7.33 1.92
N ALA A 113 -41.53 -7.65 2.99
CA ALA A 113 -41.76 -9.05 3.39
C ALA A 113 -42.48 -9.91 2.34
N SER A 114 -43.16 -9.31 1.37
CA SER A 114 -43.80 -9.99 0.25
C SER A 114 -42.82 -10.51 -0.81
N LEU A 115 -41.60 -9.95 -0.89
CA LEU A 115 -40.62 -10.32 -1.89
C LEU A 115 -39.82 -11.54 -1.46
N GLY A 116 -39.74 -12.57 -2.29
CA GLY A 116 -38.78 -13.69 -2.14
C GLY A 116 -37.32 -13.24 -2.33
N ARG A 117 -36.34 -14.09 -1.97
CA ARG A 117 -34.90 -13.74 -2.05
C ARG A 117 -34.49 -13.27 -3.46
N ALA A 118 -34.88 -14.01 -4.50
CA ALA A 118 -34.56 -13.67 -5.88
C ALA A 118 -35.19 -12.35 -6.34
N ALA A 119 -36.45 -12.10 -5.95
CA ALA A 119 -37.14 -10.86 -6.27
C ALA A 119 -36.53 -9.65 -5.54
N ALA A 120 -36.07 -9.84 -4.30
CA ALA A 120 -35.35 -8.80 -3.56
C ALA A 120 -33.99 -8.47 -4.19
N ILE A 121 -33.23 -9.48 -4.65
CA ILE A 121 -31.96 -9.27 -5.36
C ILE A 121 -32.19 -8.54 -6.70
N ASP A 122 -33.22 -8.93 -7.46
CA ASP A 122 -33.58 -8.25 -8.71
C ASP A 122 -34.03 -6.79 -8.47
N ALA A 123 -34.74 -6.53 -7.37
CA ALA A 123 -35.11 -5.18 -6.96
C ALA A 123 -33.88 -4.31 -6.63
N LEU A 124 -32.85 -4.87 -5.98
CA LEU A 124 -31.59 -4.17 -5.68
C LEU A 124 -30.77 -3.79 -6.92
N ALA A 125 -30.91 -4.53 -8.02
CA ALA A 125 -30.22 -4.22 -9.27
C ALA A 125 -30.84 -3.03 -10.03
N ARG A 126 -32.01 -2.54 -9.59
CA ARG A 126 -32.75 -1.45 -10.24
C ARG A 126 -32.48 -0.10 -9.57
N PRO A 127 -32.54 1.03 -10.30
CA PRO A 127 -32.05 2.30 -9.78
C PRO A 127 -32.92 2.94 -8.68
N LEU A 128 -34.21 2.57 -8.53
CA LEU A 128 -35.19 3.35 -7.75
C LEU A 128 -36.39 2.51 -7.22
N GLY A 129 -36.15 1.38 -6.54
CA GLY A 129 -37.21 0.66 -5.82
C GLY A 129 -37.11 0.85 -4.31
N GLU A 130 -38.19 1.24 -3.62
CA GLU A 130 -38.26 1.16 -2.13
C GLU A 130 -38.43 -0.29 -1.62
N GLU A 131 -38.64 -1.22 -2.56
CA GLU A 131 -38.88 -2.65 -2.36
C GLU A 131 -37.71 -3.40 -1.71
N ALA A 132 -36.46 -2.98 -1.96
CA ALA A 132 -35.27 -3.55 -1.33
C ALA A 132 -34.11 -2.54 -1.29
N ARG A 133 -33.32 -2.57 -0.20
CA ARG A 133 -32.11 -1.74 -0.04
C ARG A 133 -31.00 -2.48 0.68
N ILE A 134 -29.75 -2.19 0.32
CA ILE A 134 -28.57 -2.66 1.08
C ILE A 134 -28.42 -1.77 2.31
N ALA A 135 -28.54 -2.38 3.49
CA ALA A 135 -28.41 -1.70 4.79
C ALA A 135 -27.02 -1.89 5.43
N GLY A 136 -26.21 -2.82 4.92
CA GLY A 136 -24.85 -3.02 5.39
C GLY A 136 -24.09 -4.05 4.55
N VAL A 137 -22.76 -3.93 4.56
CA VAL A 137 -21.83 -4.88 3.92
C VAL A 137 -20.79 -5.28 4.96
N THR A 138 -20.51 -6.56 5.09
CA THR A 138 -19.48 -7.07 6.02
C THR A 138 -18.60 -8.09 5.31
N THR A 139 -17.28 -7.91 5.39
CA THR A 139 -16.32 -8.90 4.88
C THR A 139 -16.30 -10.12 5.78
N THR A 140 -16.23 -11.31 5.19
CA THR A 140 -16.28 -12.58 5.95
C THR A 140 -14.93 -12.96 6.58
N ALA A 141 -13.84 -12.26 6.26
CA ALA A 141 -12.54 -12.41 6.88
C ALA A 141 -11.86 -11.05 7.14
N PRO A 142 -11.21 -10.84 8.30
CA PRO A 142 -10.36 -9.67 8.51
C PRO A 142 -9.15 -9.75 7.59
N ILE A 143 -8.95 -8.71 6.78
CA ILE A 143 -7.79 -8.58 5.91
C ILE A 143 -6.57 -8.39 6.81
N ALA A 144 -5.64 -9.35 6.84
CA ALA A 144 -4.30 -9.04 7.25
C ALA A 144 -3.78 -8.00 6.25
N ALA A 145 -3.47 -6.79 6.73
CA ALA A 145 -2.79 -5.77 5.93
C ALA A 145 -1.47 -6.39 5.44
N SER A 146 -1.51 -7.02 4.28
CA SER A 146 -0.32 -7.60 3.66
C SER A 146 0.51 -6.44 3.18
N THR A 147 1.52 -6.10 3.97
CA THR A 147 2.56 -5.12 3.66
C THR A 147 3.57 -5.66 2.63
N THR A 148 3.40 -6.90 2.18
CA THR A 148 4.25 -7.54 1.17
C THR A 148 3.66 -7.31 -0.22
N VAL A 149 4.31 -6.44 -0.98
CA VAL A 149 4.05 -6.14 -2.39
C VAL A 149 4.54 -7.32 -3.25
N GLU A 150 3.80 -8.43 -3.31
CA GLU A 150 4.06 -9.63 -4.15
C GLU A 150 2.72 -10.28 -4.59
N PRO A 151 2.68 -11.04 -5.70
CA PRO A 151 1.62 -10.90 -6.70
C PRO A 151 0.32 -11.62 -6.36
N LEU A 152 -0.78 -10.88 -6.50
CA LEU A 152 -2.15 -11.41 -6.50
C LEU A 152 -2.55 -11.92 -7.89
N ALA A 153 -1.61 -12.53 -8.63
CA ALA A 153 -1.84 -13.05 -9.98
C ALA A 153 -2.68 -14.33 -9.94
N ARG A 154 -3.92 -14.27 -9.43
CA ARG A 154 -4.87 -15.36 -9.61
C ARG A 154 -5.24 -15.44 -11.08
N GLY A 155 -5.00 -16.60 -11.69
CA GLY A 155 -5.58 -16.95 -12.99
C GLY A 155 -5.01 -16.23 -14.21
N ALA A 156 -4.01 -15.34 -14.11
CA ALA A 156 -3.51 -14.52 -15.23
C ALA A 156 -2.79 -15.29 -16.37
N THR A 157 -2.70 -16.61 -16.28
CA THR A 157 -2.11 -17.50 -17.30
C THR A 157 -2.96 -18.75 -17.47
N GLY A 158 -2.76 -19.46 -18.57
CA GLY A 158 -3.54 -20.63 -18.95
C GLY A 158 -4.61 -20.31 -19.98
N ALA A 159 -5.54 -21.25 -20.16
CA ALA A 159 -6.67 -21.11 -21.06
C ALA A 159 -7.78 -20.30 -20.40
N GLN A 160 -8.18 -19.21 -21.04
CA GLN A 160 -9.29 -18.35 -20.64
C GLN A 160 -10.27 -18.20 -21.81
N THR A 161 -11.48 -17.72 -21.53
CA THR A 161 -12.45 -17.38 -22.58
C THR A 161 -12.84 -15.92 -22.52
N LEU A 162 -13.09 -15.31 -23.68
CA LEU A 162 -13.72 -14.00 -23.81
C LEU A 162 -15.00 -14.14 -24.62
N THR A 163 -16.14 -14.06 -23.92
CA THR A 163 -17.47 -14.13 -24.53
C THR A 163 -18.02 -12.71 -24.70
N ILE A 164 -18.27 -12.30 -25.94
CA ILE A 164 -18.84 -10.99 -26.26
C ILE A 164 -20.34 -11.12 -26.47
N LEU A 165 -21.09 -10.28 -25.75
CA LEU A 165 -22.54 -10.24 -25.70
C LEU A 165 -23.05 -8.89 -26.22
N PRO A 166 -23.31 -8.73 -27.54
CA PRO A 166 -23.87 -7.51 -28.09
C PRO A 166 -25.35 -7.36 -27.70
N VAL A 167 -25.73 -6.19 -27.17
CA VAL A 167 -27.11 -5.89 -26.75
C VAL A 167 -27.58 -4.50 -27.15
N TYR A 168 -28.86 -4.39 -27.50
CA TYR A 168 -29.48 -3.12 -27.93
C TYR A 168 -30.89 -2.96 -27.37
N TRP A 169 -31.40 -1.73 -27.27
CA TRP A 169 -32.77 -1.44 -26.79
C TRP A 169 -33.66 -0.79 -27.87
N THR A 170 -33.11 0.11 -28.69
CA THR A 170 -33.79 0.71 -29.85
C THR A 170 -33.37 0.02 -31.14
N THR A 171 -32.14 0.27 -31.57
CA THR A 171 -31.54 -0.30 -32.79
C THR A 171 -30.08 -0.64 -32.53
N PRO A 172 -29.55 -1.74 -33.09
CA PRO A 172 -28.12 -1.99 -33.10
C PRO A 172 -27.33 -0.84 -33.74
N ASP A 173 -26.07 -0.69 -33.36
CA ASP A 173 -25.15 0.19 -34.08
C ASP A 173 -24.53 -0.54 -35.29
N ALA A 174 -23.50 0.06 -35.91
CA ALA A 174 -22.85 -0.49 -37.09
C ALA A 174 -21.97 -1.74 -36.81
N ALA A 175 -21.80 -2.16 -35.56
CA ALA A 175 -21.02 -3.34 -35.24
C ALA A 175 -21.74 -4.62 -35.71
N THR A 176 -20.95 -5.53 -36.26
CA THR A 176 -21.38 -6.85 -36.71
C THR A 176 -20.71 -7.90 -35.84
N THR A 177 -21.26 -9.12 -35.80
CA THR A 177 -20.59 -10.25 -35.15
C THR A 177 -19.18 -10.46 -35.72
N SER A 178 -18.99 -10.27 -37.03
CA SER A 178 -17.68 -10.37 -37.68
C SER A 178 -16.70 -9.30 -37.24
N SER A 179 -17.13 -8.04 -37.14
CA SER A 179 -16.26 -6.94 -36.72
C SER A 179 -15.86 -7.07 -35.24
N LEU A 180 -16.80 -7.43 -34.37
CA LEU A 180 -16.52 -7.71 -32.96
C LEU A 180 -15.62 -8.95 -32.78
N GLN A 181 -15.82 -10.01 -33.57
CA GLN A 181 -14.94 -11.17 -33.59
C GLN A 181 -13.52 -10.80 -34.03
N GLY A 182 -13.39 -9.89 -35.00
CA GLY A 182 -12.11 -9.36 -35.44
C GLY A 182 -11.34 -8.68 -34.30
N VAL A 183 -12.00 -7.80 -33.54
CA VAL A 183 -11.36 -7.12 -32.39
C VAL A 183 -11.07 -8.11 -31.26
N ALA A 184 -11.99 -9.05 -30.97
CA ALA A 184 -11.78 -10.10 -29.97
C ALA A 184 -10.54 -10.95 -30.27
N ASN A 185 -10.38 -11.37 -31.53
CA ASN A 185 -9.23 -12.14 -31.97
C ASN A 185 -7.93 -11.33 -31.88
N ALA A 186 -7.98 -10.04 -32.21
CA ALA A 186 -6.85 -9.14 -32.06
C ALA A 186 -6.46 -8.94 -30.59
N THR A 187 -7.42 -8.87 -29.67
CA THR A 187 -7.19 -8.84 -28.22
C THR A 187 -6.55 -10.14 -27.72
N SER A 188 -7.05 -11.29 -28.17
CA SER A 188 -6.46 -12.60 -27.88
C SER A 188 -5.01 -12.68 -28.36
N GLN A 189 -4.76 -12.27 -29.61
CA GLN A 189 -3.43 -12.22 -30.18
C GLN A 189 -2.51 -11.27 -29.40
N TYR A 190 -2.99 -10.08 -29.04
CA TYR A 190 -2.23 -9.10 -28.25
C TYR A 190 -1.75 -9.71 -26.94
N TRP A 191 -2.66 -10.29 -26.14
CA TRP A 191 -2.30 -10.88 -24.85
C TRP A 191 -1.44 -12.15 -25.00
N SER A 192 -1.68 -12.96 -26.03
CA SER A 192 -0.78 -14.07 -26.37
C SER A 192 0.62 -13.58 -26.69
N GLU A 193 0.77 -12.48 -27.44
CA GLU A 193 2.07 -11.86 -27.69
C GLU A 193 2.69 -11.41 -26.37
N GLN A 194 2.04 -10.53 -25.60
CA GLN A 194 2.59 -9.96 -24.35
C GLN A 194 3.02 -11.02 -23.31
N THR A 195 2.33 -12.17 -23.30
CA THR A 195 2.59 -13.26 -22.36
C THR A 195 3.48 -14.37 -22.93
N ALA A 196 3.98 -14.22 -24.16
CA ALA A 196 4.71 -15.25 -24.89
C ALA A 196 3.95 -16.61 -24.94
N GLY A 197 2.64 -16.54 -25.16
CA GLY A 197 1.73 -17.68 -25.28
C GLY A 197 1.32 -18.30 -23.95
N ARG A 198 1.72 -17.73 -22.80
CA ARG A 198 1.29 -18.22 -21.48
C ARG A 198 -0.16 -17.89 -21.16
N LEU A 199 -0.77 -16.93 -21.85
CA LEU A 199 -2.19 -16.64 -21.81
C LEU A 199 -2.79 -16.90 -23.19
N ALA A 200 -3.77 -17.81 -23.23
CA ALA A 200 -4.52 -18.12 -24.44
C ALA A 200 -6.00 -17.80 -24.21
N ILE A 201 -6.56 -16.92 -25.04
CA ILE A 201 -7.94 -16.45 -24.90
C ILE A 201 -8.76 -17.02 -26.05
N ALA A 202 -9.66 -17.95 -25.75
CA ALA A 202 -10.65 -18.43 -26.70
C ALA A 202 -11.82 -17.43 -26.79
N THR A 203 -12.15 -16.98 -28.00
CA THR A 203 -13.13 -15.91 -28.22
C THR A 203 -14.45 -16.49 -28.73
N ASP A 204 -15.57 -16.03 -28.17
CA ASP A 204 -16.93 -16.38 -28.59
C ASP A 204 -17.77 -15.10 -28.73
N VAL A 205 -18.20 -14.74 -29.94
CA VAL A 205 -19.01 -13.53 -30.17
C VAL A 205 -20.43 -13.92 -30.55
N ARG A 206 -21.40 -13.52 -29.73
CA ARG A 206 -22.82 -13.78 -29.97
C ARG A 206 -23.43 -12.80 -30.98
N GLY A 207 -24.63 -13.15 -31.48
CA GLY A 207 -25.44 -12.25 -32.28
C GLY A 207 -25.98 -11.08 -31.44
N TRP A 208 -26.60 -10.08 -32.07
CA TRP A 208 -27.27 -9.02 -31.32
C TRP A 208 -28.52 -9.56 -30.58
N ALA A 209 -28.69 -9.20 -29.32
CA ALA A 209 -29.91 -9.47 -28.56
C ALA A 209 -30.60 -8.18 -28.10
N LYS A 210 -31.92 -8.11 -28.26
CA LYS A 210 -32.70 -6.98 -27.79
C LYS A 210 -32.93 -7.10 -26.29
N ILE A 211 -32.62 -6.05 -25.53
CA ILE A 211 -32.91 -5.94 -24.11
C ILE A 211 -33.89 -4.79 -23.85
N SER A 212 -34.51 -4.77 -22.67
CA SER A 212 -35.20 -3.57 -22.19
C SER A 212 -34.16 -2.46 -21.95
N ASP A 213 -34.52 -1.21 -22.27
CA ASP A 213 -33.65 -0.05 -22.04
C ASP A 213 -33.29 0.05 -20.55
N PRO A 214 -32.00 0.08 -20.18
CA PRO A 214 -31.58 0.28 -18.79
C PRO A 214 -31.93 1.66 -18.22
N GLY A 215 -32.40 2.60 -19.07
CA GLY A 215 -32.80 3.95 -18.68
C GLY A 215 -31.61 4.90 -18.53
N SER A 216 -30.62 4.52 -17.71
CA SER A 216 -29.31 5.18 -17.57
C SER A 216 -28.16 4.24 -17.95
N CYS A 217 -26.91 4.69 -17.87
CA CYS A 217 -25.73 3.83 -18.00
C CYS A 217 -25.49 2.96 -16.74
N SER A 218 -26.47 2.13 -16.40
CA SER A 218 -26.37 1.17 -15.30
C SER A 218 -25.61 -0.07 -15.77
N THR A 219 -24.31 -0.15 -15.43
CA THR A 219 -23.43 -1.30 -15.73
C THR A 219 -24.04 -2.62 -15.24
N ASN A 220 -24.68 -2.58 -14.08
CA ASN A 220 -25.37 -3.71 -13.46
C ASN A 220 -26.54 -4.24 -14.29
N LEU A 221 -27.43 -3.34 -14.76
CA LEU A 221 -28.57 -3.73 -15.60
C LEU A 221 -28.14 -4.14 -17.01
N LEU A 222 -27.13 -3.48 -17.57
CA LEU A 222 -26.55 -3.87 -18.85
C LEU A 222 -26.01 -5.29 -18.79
N TYR A 223 -25.28 -5.62 -17.71
CA TYR A 223 -24.69 -6.93 -17.52
C TYR A 223 -25.73 -8.03 -17.32
N SER A 224 -26.62 -7.88 -16.35
CA SER A 224 -27.62 -8.91 -16.04
C SER A 224 -28.60 -9.16 -17.18
N ARG A 225 -29.05 -8.11 -17.89
CA ARG A 225 -29.93 -8.24 -19.04
C ARG A 225 -29.21 -8.84 -20.25
N ALA A 226 -27.93 -8.55 -20.44
CA ALA A 226 -27.15 -9.17 -21.51
C ALA A 226 -26.99 -10.67 -21.29
N LEU A 227 -26.62 -11.09 -20.08
CA LEU A 227 -26.55 -12.51 -19.74
C LEU A 227 -27.91 -13.20 -19.99
N ALA A 228 -29.00 -12.63 -19.48
CA ALA A 228 -30.34 -13.20 -19.64
C ALA A 228 -30.76 -13.29 -21.13
N ALA A 229 -30.53 -12.25 -21.92
CA ALA A 229 -30.89 -12.22 -23.34
C ALA A 229 -30.07 -13.20 -24.19
N HIS A 230 -28.89 -13.60 -23.71
CA HIS A 230 -28.02 -14.61 -24.32
C HIS A 230 -28.11 -15.99 -23.67
N GLY A 231 -29.01 -16.18 -22.70
CA GLY A 231 -29.25 -17.47 -22.03
C GLY A 231 -28.11 -17.91 -21.11
N LEU A 232 -27.39 -16.96 -20.50
CA LEU A 232 -26.29 -17.20 -19.57
C LEU A 232 -26.72 -16.80 -18.14
N THR A 233 -26.20 -17.50 -17.12
CA THR A 233 -26.67 -17.33 -15.73
C THR A 233 -25.56 -17.07 -14.68
N ALA A 234 -24.30 -17.38 -14.96
CA ALA A 234 -23.10 -16.94 -14.19
C ALA A 234 -21.83 -17.44 -14.90
N LEU A 235 -20.66 -16.85 -14.60
CA LEU A 235 -19.37 -17.24 -15.16
C LEU A 235 -18.52 -17.98 -14.14
N ALA A 236 -17.84 -19.03 -14.59
CA ALA A 236 -16.79 -19.67 -13.81
C ALA A 236 -15.50 -18.83 -13.88
N PRO A 237 -14.59 -18.93 -12.89
CA PRO A 237 -13.30 -18.27 -12.93
C PRO A 237 -12.55 -18.51 -14.25
N GLY A 238 -12.01 -17.45 -14.85
CA GLY A 238 -11.34 -17.50 -16.16
C GLY A 238 -12.28 -17.46 -17.37
N GLN A 239 -13.58 -17.27 -17.15
CA GLN A 239 -14.54 -16.96 -18.21
C GLN A 239 -14.89 -15.46 -18.17
N HIS A 240 -14.28 -14.68 -19.06
CA HIS A 240 -14.53 -13.24 -19.17
C HIS A 240 -15.75 -12.97 -20.06
N VAL A 241 -16.58 -12.01 -19.66
CA VAL A 241 -17.71 -11.51 -20.46
C VAL A 241 -17.53 -10.04 -20.75
N LEU A 242 -17.71 -9.71 -22.03
CA LEU A 242 -17.75 -8.35 -22.53
C LEU A 242 -19.16 -8.05 -23.02
N VAL A 243 -19.81 -7.06 -22.41
CA VAL A 243 -21.09 -6.53 -22.86
C VAL A 243 -20.82 -5.38 -23.83
N TYR A 244 -21.16 -5.58 -25.10
CA TYR A 244 -21.06 -4.54 -26.12
C TYR A 244 -22.44 -3.91 -26.34
N PHE A 245 -22.52 -2.58 -26.35
CA PHE A 245 -23.77 -1.88 -26.58
C PHE A 245 -23.57 -0.57 -27.37
N PRO A 246 -24.60 -0.08 -28.09
CA PRO A 246 -24.54 1.18 -28.83
C PRO A 246 -24.14 2.34 -27.93
N GLN A 247 -23.31 3.25 -28.45
CA GLN A 247 -22.78 4.36 -27.66
C GLN A 247 -23.88 5.18 -26.98
N ARG A 248 -23.75 5.40 -25.68
CA ARG A 248 -24.59 6.30 -24.91
C ARG A 248 -23.80 7.45 -24.32
N ALA A 249 -24.34 8.66 -24.46
CA ALA A 249 -23.73 9.88 -23.91
C ALA A 249 -23.86 9.98 -22.38
N ASP A 250 -24.90 9.38 -21.80
CA ASP A 250 -25.15 9.37 -20.35
C ASP A 250 -24.28 8.38 -19.57
N CYS A 251 -23.38 7.65 -20.26
CA CYS A 251 -22.31 6.88 -19.61
C CYS A 251 -21.19 7.75 -19.04
N GLY A 252 -21.25 9.08 -19.20
CA GLY A 252 -20.11 9.91 -18.83
C GLY A 252 -18.94 9.70 -19.79
N GLY A 253 -19.21 9.30 -21.03
CA GLY A 253 -18.27 9.37 -22.16
C GLY A 253 -17.08 8.40 -22.17
N TRP A 254 -17.01 7.42 -21.27
CA TRP A 254 -16.02 6.34 -21.40
C TRP A 254 -16.30 5.44 -22.60
N ALA A 255 -15.23 4.87 -23.15
CA ALA A 255 -15.27 3.90 -24.26
C ALA A 255 -15.29 2.45 -23.75
N GLY A 256 -14.59 2.20 -22.65
CA GLY A 256 -14.53 0.93 -21.93
C GLY A 256 -14.74 1.13 -20.43
N LEU A 257 -15.07 0.04 -19.75
CA LEU A 257 -15.15 -0.06 -18.30
C LEU A 257 -14.97 -1.53 -17.96
N ALA A 258 -14.23 -1.85 -16.91
CA ALA A 258 -14.03 -3.23 -16.50
C ALA A 258 -13.94 -3.40 -14.98
N SER A 259 -14.18 -4.63 -14.53
CA SER A 259 -13.79 -5.04 -13.19
C SER A 259 -12.27 -5.23 -13.10
N ILE A 260 -11.64 -4.75 -12.03
CA ILE A 260 -10.23 -5.04 -11.78
C ILE A 260 -10.07 -6.36 -11.01
N GLY A 261 -9.32 -7.32 -11.59
CA GLY A 261 -9.14 -8.67 -11.05
C GLY A 261 -10.40 -9.55 -11.11
N GLY A 262 -11.41 -9.15 -11.90
CA GLY A 262 -12.66 -9.89 -12.12
C GLY A 262 -12.82 -10.35 -13.57
N GLU A 263 -14.06 -10.55 -14.00
CA GLU A 263 -14.40 -11.14 -15.29
C GLU A 263 -15.27 -10.25 -16.21
N ASN A 264 -15.62 -9.05 -15.77
CA ASN A 264 -16.66 -8.23 -16.39
C ASN A 264 -16.08 -7.05 -17.18
N ILE A 265 -16.50 -6.89 -18.43
CA ILE A 265 -16.13 -5.78 -19.31
C ILE A 265 -17.38 -5.18 -19.95
N TRP A 266 -17.39 -3.87 -20.12
CA TRP A 266 -18.41 -3.11 -20.82
C TRP A 266 -17.76 -2.24 -21.89
N ILE A 267 -18.31 -2.25 -23.09
CA ILE A 267 -17.83 -1.45 -24.20
C ILE A 267 -18.96 -0.58 -24.73
N ASN A 268 -18.74 0.74 -24.67
CA ASN A 268 -19.69 1.78 -25.05
C ASN A 268 -19.48 2.19 -26.52
N GLY A 269 -19.92 1.33 -27.45
CA GLY A 269 -19.89 1.58 -28.89
C GLY A 269 -18.50 1.60 -29.55
N SER A 270 -17.43 1.22 -28.83
CA SER A 270 -16.05 1.24 -29.35
C SER A 270 -15.63 -0.11 -29.92
N GLN A 271 -15.16 -0.14 -31.16
CA GLN A 271 -14.55 -1.34 -31.78
C GLN A 271 -13.03 -1.21 -31.88
N ASN A 272 -12.41 -0.56 -30.90
CA ASN A 272 -10.96 -0.30 -30.87
C ASN A 272 -10.23 -1.38 -30.07
N LEU A 273 -9.14 -1.91 -30.65
CA LEU A 273 -8.25 -2.86 -29.98
C LEU A 273 -7.62 -2.26 -28.71
N ASP A 274 -7.24 -0.97 -28.73
CA ASP A 274 -6.65 -0.31 -27.56
C ASP A 274 -7.60 -0.42 -26.37
N VAL A 275 -8.88 -0.11 -26.57
CA VAL A 275 -9.90 -0.15 -25.52
C VAL A 275 -10.14 -1.59 -25.06
N MET A 276 -10.41 -2.53 -25.97
CA MET A 276 -10.72 -3.90 -25.57
C MET A 276 -9.54 -4.61 -24.88
N ALA A 277 -8.30 -4.37 -25.35
CA ALA A 277 -7.11 -4.93 -24.73
C ALA A 277 -6.83 -4.30 -23.36
N HIS A 278 -7.07 -3.00 -23.21
CA HIS A 278 -6.98 -2.27 -21.94
C HIS A 278 -7.96 -2.83 -20.91
N GLU A 279 -9.25 -2.92 -21.26
CA GLU A 279 -10.28 -3.46 -20.37
C GLU A 279 -10.00 -4.90 -19.94
N TYR A 280 -9.47 -5.71 -20.86
CA TYR A 280 -9.06 -7.05 -20.52
C TYR A 280 -7.88 -7.07 -19.52
N GLY A 281 -6.98 -6.08 -19.61
CA GLY A 281 -5.89 -5.90 -18.64
C GLY A 281 -6.40 -5.64 -17.22
N HIS A 282 -7.50 -4.90 -17.05
CA HIS A 282 -8.15 -4.75 -15.75
C HIS A 282 -8.60 -6.09 -15.17
N ASN A 283 -9.23 -6.95 -15.96
CA ASN A 283 -9.61 -8.30 -15.51
C ASN A 283 -8.39 -9.14 -15.06
N LEU A 284 -7.18 -8.85 -15.57
CA LEU A 284 -5.93 -9.47 -15.11
C LEU A 284 -5.37 -8.85 -13.80
N GLY A 285 -6.06 -7.86 -13.22
CA GLY A 285 -5.66 -7.18 -11.99
C GLY A 285 -4.70 -6.00 -12.22
N LEU A 286 -4.66 -5.43 -13.42
CA LEU A 286 -3.81 -4.28 -13.74
C LEU A 286 -4.58 -2.97 -13.55
N GLY A 287 -3.96 -1.97 -12.91
CA GLY A 287 -4.44 -0.59 -12.93
C GLY A 287 -3.90 0.18 -14.14
N HIS A 288 -4.12 1.50 -14.17
CA HIS A 288 -3.62 2.35 -15.26
C HIS A 288 -2.09 2.52 -15.25
N ALA A 289 -1.53 2.75 -16.43
CA ALA A 289 -0.18 3.20 -16.67
C ALA A 289 -0.15 4.72 -16.83
N ASN A 290 0.59 5.36 -15.94
CA ASN A 290 0.55 6.80 -15.73
C ASN A 290 1.94 7.40 -15.95
N VAL A 291 2.04 8.72 -15.87
CA VAL A 291 3.34 9.41 -15.76
C VAL A 291 3.42 10.18 -14.46
N ALA A 292 4.63 10.31 -13.92
CA ALA A 292 4.89 11.12 -12.73
C ALA A 292 6.11 12.04 -12.91
N THR A 293 5.89 13.34 -12.70
CA THR A 293 6.93 14.36 -12.63
C THR A 293 7.34 14.54 -11.17
N CYS A 294 8.45 13.89 -10.79
CA CYS A 294 8.96 13.86 -9.42
C CYS A 294 10.39 14.43 -9.35
N TYR A 295 10.56 15.76 -9.52
CA TYR A 295 11.90 16.36 -9.68
C TYR A 295 12.21 17.49 -8.70
N GLN A 296 13.49 17.61 -8.36
CA GLN A 296 14.09 18.80 -7.75
C GLN A 296 15.29 19.24 -8.60
N GLY A 297 15.16 20.35 -9.32
CA GLY A 297 16.15 20.75 -10.31
C GLY A 297 16.27 19.70 -11.43
N SER A 298 17.47 19.14 -11.63
CA SER A 298 17.74 18.12 -12.65
C SER A 298 17.63 16.67 -12.15
N ARG A 299 17.17 16.44 -10.92
CA ARG A 299 17.18 15.13 -10.26
C ARG A 299 15.77 14.59 -10.07
N VAL A 300 15.58 13.30 -10.37
CA VAL A 300 14.40 12.52 -9.96
C VAL A 300 14.53 12.16 -8.50
N THR A 301 13.55 12.58 -7.67
CA THR A 301 13.61 12.46 -6.21
C THR A 301 12.73 11.37 -5.64
N LEU A 302 11.75 10.85 -6.38
CA LEU A 302 10.76 9.90 -5.87
C LEU A 302 10.17 10.31 -4.51
N ALA A 303 10.09 11.62 -4.24
CA ALA A 303 9.42 12.13 -3.04
C ALA A 303 8.01 11.50 -2.95
N PRO A 304 7.40 11.41 -1.75
CA PRO A 304 6.11 10.74 -1.57
C PRO A 304 5.19 11.11 -2.73
N LEU A 305 4.62 10.13 -3.44
CA LEU A 305 3.98 10.37 -4.75
C LEU A 305 2.93 11.48 -4.74
N ALA A 306 2.33 11.75 -3.58
CA ALA A 306 1.44 12.89 -3.32
C ALA A 306 2.08 14.28 -3.56
N SER A 307 3.41 14.37 -3.63
CA SER A 307 4.17 15.59 -3.91
C SER A 307 4.59 15.71 -5.38
N CYS A 308 4.39 14.66 -6.19
CA CYS A 308 4.68 14.68 -7.61
C CYS A 308 3.46 15.16 -8.41
N THR A 309 3.69 15.79 -9.57
CA THR A 309 2.62 15.97 -10.54
C THR A 309 2.41 14.66 -11.28
N ARG A 310 1.21 14.09 -11.17
CA ARG A 310 0.82 12.82 -11.78
C ARG A 310 -0.20 13.08 -12.88
N SER A 311 -0.12 12.34 -13.98
CA SER A 311 -1.13 12.35 -15.01
C SER A 311 -1.50 10.92 -15.34
N GLU A 312 -2.78 10.62 -15.13
CA GLU A 312 -3.36 9.31 -15.38
C GLU A 312 -3.37 9.01 -16.89
N TYR A 313 -3.26 7.74 -17.28
CA TYR A 313 -3.24 7.29 -18.69
C TYR A 313 -2.08 7.80 -19.55
N ALA A 314 -1.25 8.68 -19.01
CA ALA A 314 -0.29 9.41 -19.82
C ALA A 314 0.89 8.57 -20.27
N ASP A 315 1.10 7.33 -19.80
CA ASP A 315 2.07 6.42 -20.42
C ASP A 315 1.53 5.88 -21.73
N ARG A 316 1.69 6.70 -22.78
CA ARG A 316 1.26 6.43 -24.16
C ARG A 316 1.87 5.18 -24.77
N ALA A 317 2.96 4.65 -24.19
CA ALA A 317 3.61 3.49 -24.73
C ALA A 317 3.04 2.18 -24.14
N ASP A 318 2.35 2.21 -23.00
CA ASP A 318 1.69 1.04 -22.41
C ASP A 318 0.24 0.85 -22.93
N VAL A 319 -0.26 -0.38 -22.95
CA VAL A 319 -1.67 -0.68 -23.24
C VAL A 319 -2.59 -0.20 -22.12
N MET A 320 -2.11 -0.21 -20.88
CA MET A 320 -2.82 0.32 -19.72
C MET A 320 -2.74 1.85 -19.63
N GLY A 321 -2.15 2.51 -20.63
CA GLY A 321 -2.24 3.95 -20.82
C GLY A 321 -3.28 4.33 -21.88
N ILE A 322 -3.22 5.56 -22.37
CA ILE A 322 -4.18 6.14 -23.32
C ILE A 322 -4.28 5.35 -24.63
N GLY A 323 -5.52 5.23 -25.12
CA GLY A 323 -5.83 4.74 -26.47
C GLY A 323 -5.51 5.78 -27.55
N LEU A 324 -4.65 5.44 -28.50
CA LEU A 324 -4.18 6.37 -29.55
C LEU A 324 -4.75 6.02 -30.93
N SER A 325 -5.59 5.00 -31.03
CA SER A 325 -6.08 4.47 -32.32
C SER A 325 -4.94 4.15 -33.30
N ALA A 326 -3.79 3.77 -32.74
CA ALA A 326 -2.57 3.38 -33.42
C ALA A 326 -2.28 1.89 -33.10
N ARG A 327 -1.05 1.42 -33.31
CA ARG A 327 -0.66 0.12 -32.75
C ARG A 327 -0.76 0.17 -31.23
N THR A 328 -1.44 -0.80 -30.62
CA THR A 328 -1.51 -0.94 -29.16
C THR A 328 -0.14 -1.12 -28.55
N GLY A 329 0.13 -0.34 -27.50
CA GLY A 329 1.39 -0.30 -26.77
C GLY A 329 1.79 -1.64 -26.15
N ASN A 330 3.05 -1.80 -25.78
CA ASN A 330 3.52 -2.98 -25.05
C ASN A 330 3.24 -2.85 -23.57
N LEU A 331 2.93 -3.96 -22.91
CA LEU A 331 2.83 -4.02 -21.45
C LEU A 331 4.22 -3.78 -20.83
N THR A 332 4.32 -2.84 -19.89
CA THR A 332 5.55 -2.58 -19.12
C THR A 332 6.01 -3.82 -18.36
N THR A 333 7.33 -3.95 -18.12
CA THR A 333 7.84 -5.10 -17.36
C THR A 333 7.33 -5.08 -15.92
N ALA A 334 7.05 -3.90 -15.37
CA ALA A 334 6.45 -3.74 -14.05
C ALA A 334 5.12 -4.50 -13.91
N PHE A 335 4.21 -4.35 -14.87
CA PHE A 335 2.96 -5.11 -14.89
C PHE A 335 3.18 -6.57 -15.28
N ALA A 336 4.04 -6.86 -16.25
CA ALA A 336 4.36 -8.24 -16.61
C ALA A 336 4.93 -9.04 -15.42
N ASP A 337 5.80 -8.43 -14.61
CA ASP A 337 6.35 -9.03 -13.39
C ASP A 337 5.27 -9.27 -12.34
N TYR A 338 4.30 -8.36 -12.18
CA TYR A 338 3.15 -8.57 -11.30
C TYR A 338 2.33 -9.79 -11.72
N LEU A 339 2.20 -10.05 -13.02
CA LEU A 339 1.52 -11.23 -13.56
C LEU A 339 2.41 -12.50 -13.55
N GLY A 340 3.66 -12.41 -13.07
CA GLY A 340 4.62 -13.52 -13.10
C GLY A 340 5.09 -13.89 -14.52
N LEU A 341 5.06 -12.93 -15.45
CA LEU A 341 5.37 -13.07 -16.87
C LEU A 341 6.75 -12.51 -17.27
N ALA A 342 7.50 -11.92 -16.33
CA ALA A 342 8.79 -11.31 -16.60
C ALA A 342 9.94 -12.02 -15.87
N SER A 343 11.10 -12.08 -16.53
CA SER A 343 12.38 -12.36 -15.88
C SER A 343 13.04 -11.03 -15.50
N VAL A 344 13.25 -10.82 -14.20
CA VAL A 344 13.81 -9.58 -13.65
C VAL A 344 14.99 -9.88 -12.74
N VAL A 345 16.02 -9.02 -12.81
CA VAL A 345 17.13 -9.06 -11.85
C VAL A 345 16.75 -8.21 -10.65
N ARG A 346 16.95 -8.73 -9.43
CA ARG A 346 16.59 -8.06 -8.17
C ARG A 346 17.85 -7.87 -7.31
N PRO A 347 18.64 -6.80 -7.55
CA PRO A 347 19.86 -6.56 -6.78
C PRO A 347 19.56 -6.39 -5.30
N THR A 348 20.39 -6.99 -4.45
CA THR A 348 20.36 -6.75 -3.00
C THR A 348 21.07 -5.43 -2.66
N ALA A 349 20.76 -4.85 -1.50
CA ALA A 349 21.40 -3.61 -1.06
C ALA A 349 22.93 -3.80 -0.95
N GLY A 350 23.71 -2.91 -1.57
CA GLY A 350 25.17 -3.02 -1.60
C GLY A 350 25.74 -3.95 -2.68
N GLU A 351 24.90 -4.65 -3.44
CA GLU A 351 25.33 -5.47 -4.57
C GLU A 351 25.67 -4.63 -5.80
N GLN A 352 26.72 -5.03 -6.52
CA GLN A 352 27.02 -4.51 -7.85
C GLN A 352 26.51 -5.51 -8.90
N VAL A 353 25.64 -5.03 -9.78
CA VAL A 353 24.99 -5.83 -10.83
C VAL A 353 25.23 -5.20 -12.18
N SER A 354 25.46 -6.04 -13.20
CA SER A 354 25.34 -5.65 -14.61
C SER A 354 24.37 -6.59 -15.32
N ALA A 355 23.43 -6.03 -16.07
CA ALA A 355 22.40 -6.78 -16.77
C ALA A 355 22.22 -6.28 -18.20
N ASN A 356 22.04 -7.21 -19.13
CA ASN A 356 21.62 -6.90 -20.50
C ASN A 356 20.11 -7.06 -20.60
N LEU A 357 19.40 -5.94 -20.75
CA LEU A 357 17.95 -5.90 -20.84
C LEU A 357 17.50 -6.15 -22.28
N ALA A 358 16.69 -7.18 -22.49
CA ALA A 358 16.09 -7.46 -23.79
C ALA A 358 14.94 -6.47 -24.11
N PRO A 359 14.73 -6.10 -25.40
CA PRO A 359 13.65 -5.22 -25.81
C PRO A 359 12.27 -5.80 -25.49
N LEU A 360 11.34 -4.98 -25.00
CA LEU A 360 9.93 -5.39 -24.84
C LEU A 360 9.31 -5.83 -26.18
N ALA A 361 9.68 -5.18 -27.28
CA ALA A 361 9.23 -5.52 -28.62
C ALA A 361 9.62 -6.92 -29.11
N THR A 362 10.60 -7.60 -28.50
CA THR A 362 10.96 -8.98 -28.87
C THR A 362 9.88 -10.01 -28.47
N VAL A 363 8.93 -9.58 -27.65
CA VAL A 363 7.72 -10.31 -27.26
C VAL A 363 6.61 -10.14 -28.30
N SER A 364 6.53 -8.95 -28.92
CA SER A 364 5.51 -8.56 -29.91
C SER A 364 5.76 -9.04 -31.35
N GLY A 365 6.81 -9.81 -31.61
CA GLY A 365 7.23 -10.17 -32.98
C GLY A 365 7.75 -11.59 -33.16
N SER A 366 7.63 -12.44 -32.14
CA SER A 366 8.22 -13.78 -32.17
C SER A 366 7.14 -14.84 -32.03
N THR A 367 6.90 -15.61 -33.10
CA THR A 367 6.31 -16.95 -33.02
C THR A 367 7.23 -17.96 -32.31
N SER A 368 8.44 -17.54 -31.91
CA SER A 368 9.41 -18.38 -31.21
C SER A 368 9.48 -18.04 -29.72
N VAL A 369 9.45 -19.10 -28.91
CA VAL A 369 9.56 -19.14 -27.44
C VAL A 369 10.97 -18.73 -26.94
N ALA A 370 11.82 -18.14 -27.79
CA ALA A 370 13.26 -17.99 -27.56
C ALA A 370 13.63 -16.95 -26.49
N ASN A 371 12.74 -16.02 -26.11
CA ASN A 371 13.04 -14.92 -25.17
C ASN A 371 12.32 -15.02 -23.81
N VAL A 372 11.68 -16.16 -23.51
CA VAL A 372 10.95 -16.36 -22.24
C VAL A 372 11.87 -16.36 -21.01
N GLY A 373 13.19 -16.50 -21.20
CA GLY A 373 14.21 -16.43 -20.13
C GLY A 373 15.14 -15.21 -20.18
N ALA A 374 14.96 -14.28 -21.13
CA ALA A 374 15.83 -13.10 -21.22
C ALA A 374 15.46 -12.10 -20.12
N VAL A 375 16.46 -11.54 -19.46
CA VAL A 375 16.26 -10.49 -18.45
C VAL A 375 15.62 -9.28 -19.12
N ARG A 376 14.43 -8.90 -18.67
CA ARG A 376 13.68 -7.75 -19.22
C ARG A 376 13.87 -6.49 -18.41
N SER A 377 14.14 -6.63 -17.11
CA SER A 377 14.25 -5.49 -16.22
C SER A 377 15.19 -5.75 -15.04
N ILE A 378 15.61 -4.64 -14.44
CA ILE A 378 16.13 -4.63 -13.07
C ILE A 378 15.00 -4.06 -12.19
N ALA A 379 14.64 -4.79 -11.13
CA ALA A 379 13.63 -4.39 -10.17
C ALA A 379 14.30 -4.04 -8.82
N LEU A 380 14.13 -2.79 -8.40
CA LEU A 380 14.81 -2.17 -7.26
C LEU A 380 13.78 -1.67 -6.25
N PRO A 381 13.70 -2.24 -5.03
CA PRO A 381 12.74 -1.79 -4.03
C PRO A 381 13.09 -0.38 -3.53
N VAL A 382 12.07 0.46 -3.40
CA VAL A 382 12.12 1.83 -2.83
C VAL A 382 10.99 2.00 -1.83
N ALA A 383 10.96 3.10 -1.07
CA ALA A 383 9.92 3.32 -0.05
C ALA A 383 8.50 3.40 -0.66
N GLU A 384 8.40 3.97 -1.87
CA GLU A 384 7.14 4.22 -2.58
C GLU A 384 6.64 3.00 -3.39
N GLY A 385 7.45 1.93 -3.50
CA GLY A 385 7.13 0.75 -4.31
C GLY A 385 8.37 0.07 -4.87
N VAL A 386 8.34 -0.28 -6.17
CA VAL A 386 9.46 -0.93 -6.85
C VAL A 386 9.75 -0.20 -8.16
N VAL A 387 11.01 0.20 -8.35
CA VAL A 387 11.49 0.79 -9.59
C VAL A 387 11.86 -0.33 -10.57
N TYR A 388 11.31 -0.27 -11.77
CA TYR A 388 11.62 -1.13 -12.91
C TYR A 388 12.36 -0.33 -13.98
N VAL A 389 13.26 -0.99 -14.68
CA VAL A 389 14.04 -0.43 -15.78
C VAL A 389 13.78 -1.23 -17.04
N ASP A 390 13.17 -0.63 -18.05
CA ASP A 390 12.75 -1.30 -19.28
C ASP A 390 13.59 -0.84 -20.47
N TYR A 391 13.86 -1.75 -21.41
CA TYR A 391 14.44 -1.37 -22.71
C TYR A 391 13.39 -1.40 -23.82
N ARG A 392 13.10 -0.23 -24.40
CA ARG A 392 12.04 -0.02 -25.39
C ARG A 392 12.58 0.70 -26.62
N PRO A 393 13.25 0.02 -27.57
CA PRO A 393 13.58 0.61 -28.86
C PRO A 393 12.31 0.90 -29.68
N ALA A 394 12.36 1.87 -30.59
CA ALA A 394 11.25 2.19 -31.51
C ALA A 394 11.05 1.10 -32.59
N VAL A 395 10.65 -0.09 -32.18
CA VAL A 395 10.39 -1.25 -33.04
C VAL A 395 9.14 -1.99 -32.54
N GLY A 396 8.53 -2.83 -33.38
CA GLY A 396 7.32 -3.55 -33.00
C GLY A 396 6.17 -2.61 -32.61
N ARG A 397 5.62 -2.77 -31.41
CA ARG A 397 4.55 -1.93 -30.86
C ARG A 397 5.04 -0.58 -30.33
N ASP A 398 6.32 -0.48 -29.97
CA ASP A 398 6.93 0.74 -29.42
C ASP A 398 7.19 1.83 -30.48
N VAL A 399 6.99 1.52 -31.77
CA VAL A 399 6.91 2.55 -32.84
C VAL A 399 5.74 3.51 -32.64
N ARG A 400 4.80 3.20 -31.74
CA ARG A 400 3.68 4.05 -31.35
C ARG A 400 4.16 5.39 -30.78
N VAL A 401 5.28 5.41 -30.06
CA VAL A 401 5.83 6.62 -29.42
C VAL A 401 7.36 6.68 -29.59
N PRO A 402 7.86 6.91 -30.81
CA PRO A 402 9.28 6.75 -31.14
C PRO A 402 10.19 7.74 -30.39
N ALA A 403 9.67 8.91 -30.01
CA ALA A 403 10.40 9.91 -29.21
C ALA A 403 10.76 9.40 -27.80
N TRP A 404 10.09 8.35 -27.31
CA TRP A 404 10.33 7.77 -26.00
C TRP A 404 11.25 6.55 -26.03
N ALA A 405 11.80 6.23 -27.20
CA ALA A 405 12.65 5.06 -27.36
C ALA A 405 13.92 5.11 -26.49
N GLY A 406 14.31 3.96 -25.98
CA GLY A 406 15.51 3.79 -25.16
C GLY A 406 15.23 3.08 -23.84
N VAL A 407 16.05 3.36 -22.84
CA VAL A 407 15.87 2.86 -21.47
C VAL A 407 14.81 3.72 -20.79
N GLN A 408 13.70 3.12 -20.36
CA GLN A 408 12.66 3.79 -19.59
C GLN A 408 12.70 3.31 -18.13
N VAL A 409 12.23 4.15 -17.20
CA VAL A 409 12.20 3.82 -15.78
C VAL A 409 10.77 4.00 -15.29
N HIS A 410 10.23 2.97 -14.66
CA HIS A 410 8.86 2.96 -14.16
C HIS A 410 8.86 2.70 -12.66
N LEU A 411 8.06 3.45 -11.91
CA LEU A 411 7.73 3.09 -10.54
C LEU A 411 6.43 2.30 -10.54
N ARG A 412 6.45 1.07 -10.02
CA ARG A 412 5.23 0.32 -9.69
C ARG A 412 4.90 0.51 -8.22
N THR A 413 3.68 0.92 -7.94
CA THR A 413 3.15 1.00 -6.57
C THR A 413 1.82 0.26 -6.50
N ILE A 414 1.30 0.08 -5.28
CA ILE A 414 -0.06 -0.38 -5.06
C ILE A 414 -0.91 0.85 -4.80
N ASP A 415 -1.91 1.10 -5.63
CA ASP A 415 -2.84 2.16 -5.36
C ASP A 415 -3.67 1.78 -4.12
N PRO A 416 -3.68 2.61 -3.06
CA PRO A 416 -4.31 2.27 -1.79
C PRO A 416 -5.84 2.22 -1.86
N THR A 417 -6.44 2.77 -2.92
CA THR A 417 -7.89 2.82 -3.16
C THR A 417 -8.39 1.53 -3.80
N ILE A 418 -7.69 1.03 -4.82
CA ILE A 418 -8.03 -0.25 -5.49
C ILE A 418 -7.33 -1.46 -4.84
N GLY A 419 -6.18 -1.28 -4.20
CA GLY A 419 -5.38 -2.39 -3.68
C GLY A 419 -4.71 -3.23 -4.76
N TYR A 420 -4.63 -2.72 -5.99
CA TYR A 420 -4.02 -3.31 -7.19
C TYR A 420 -2.85 -2.44 -7.71
N PRO A 421 -1.93 -2.99 -8.52
CA PRO A 421 -0.78 -2.25 -9.02
C PRO A 421 -1.16 -1.15 -10.01
N THR A 422 -0.46 -0.03 -9.92
CA THR A 422 -0.39 1.01 -10.96
C THR A 422 1.07 1.33 -11.25
N THR A 423 1.36 1.84 -12.45
CA THR A 423 2.71 2.22 -12.86
C THR A 423 2.79 3.72 -13.15
N TYR A 424 3.96 4.28 -12.91
CA TYR A 424 4.31 5.66 -13.27
C TYR A 424 5.61 5.65 -14.07
N LEU A 425 5.55 5.99 -15.36
CA LEU A 425 6.74 6.32 -16.14
C LEU A 425 7.38 7.58 -15.53
N LEU A 426 8.69 7.51 -15.30
CA LEU A 426 9.50 8.61 -14.81
C LEU A 426 10.21 9.30 -15.98
N ASP A 427 10.25 10.62 -15.95
CA ASP A 427 11.03 11.43 -16.89
C ASP A 427 12.49 11.48 -16.45
N MET A 428 13.32 10.67 -17.10
CA MET A 428 14.75 10.61 -16.81
C MET A 428 15.54 11.74 -17.47
N ARG A 429 14.87 12.75 -18.05
CA ARG A 429 15.45 13.98 -18.58
C ARG A 429 14.70 15.22 -18.08
N PRO A 430 14.60 15.43 -16.75
CA PRO A 430 13.73 16.46 -16.18
C PRO A 430 14.14 17.91 -16.50
N THR A 431 15.28 18.12 -17.15
CA THR A 431 15.74 19.43 -17.62
C THR A 431 15.22 19.81 -19.01
N THR A 432 14.49 18.94 -19.70
CA THR A 432 13.88 19.31 -20.99
C THR A 432 12.71 20.28 -20.79
N ALA A 433 12.54 21.24 -21.71
CA ALA A 433 11.53 22.30 -21.60
C ALA A 433 10.08 21.78 -21.54
N SER A 434 9.83 20.57 -22.05
CA SER A 434 8.54 19.89 -21.97
C SER A 434 8.74 18.53 -21.29
N PRO A 435 8.08 18.28 -20.15
CA PRO A 435 8.10 16.97 -19.49
C PRO A 435 7.67 15.86 -20.45
N PHE A 436 8.32 14.70 -20.36
CA PHE A 436 8.04 13.53 -21.19
C PHE A 436 8.18 13.77 -22.70
N ALA A 437 8.92 14.80 -23.14
CA ALA A 437 9.30 14.91 -24.56
C ALA A 437 10.27 13.78 -24.96
N SER A 438 11.12 13.34 -24.04
CA SER A 438 12.04 12.21 -24.21
C SER A 438 12.37 11.60 -22.84
N PRO A 439 11.46 10.84 -22.22
CA PRO A 439 11.60 10.35 -20.85
C PRO A 439 12.68 9.27 -20.69
N SER A 440 13.28 8.79 -21.80
CA SER A 440 14.28 7.74 -21.76
C SER A 440 15.60 8.20 -21.14
N MET A 441 16.15 7.37 -20.26
CA MET A 441 17.42 7.57 -19.61
C MET A 441 18.55 7.64 -20.66
N PRO A 442 19.33 8.74 -20.73
CA PRO A 442 20.43 8.84 -21.69
C PRO A 442 21.54 7.81 -21.44
N VAL A 443 22.18 7.33 -22.50
CA VAL A 443 23.39 6.49 -22.39
C VAL A 443 24.49 7.27 -21.67
N GLY A 444 25.16 6.63 -20.72
CA GLY A 444 26.16 7.23 -19.84
C GLY A 444 25.57 7.99 -18.65
N ALA A 445 24.26 8.28 -18.64
CA ALA A 445 23.63 8.91 -17.49
C ALA A 445 23.67 7.96 -16.28
N THR A 446 23.90 8.54 -15.11
CA THR A 446 23.84 7.85 -13.82
C THR A 446 22.83 8.54 -12.94
N TRP A 447 21.92 7.76 -12.36
CA TRP A 447 20.91 8.22 -11.44
C TRP A 447 21.11 7.54 -10.09
N THR A 448 21.34 8.33 -9.04
CA THR A 448 21.27 7.84 -7.66
C THR A 448 19.80 7.63 -7.33
N ILE A 449 19.40 6.39 -7.11
CA ILE A 449 18.00 6.02 -6.87
C ILE A 449 17.62 6.55 -5.47
N PRO A 450 16.68 7.51 -5.38
CA PRO A 450 16.30 8.13 -4.11
C PRO A 450 15.80 7.11 -3.09
N GLY A 451 16.08 7.38 -1.82
CA GLY A 451 15.75 6.46 -0.73
C GLY A 451 16.63 5.19 -0.69
N THR A 452 17.55 5.01 -1.64
CA THR A 452 18.47 3.88 -1.68
C THR A 452 19.94 4.35 -1.66
N SER A 453 20.83 3.38 -1.49
CA SER A 453 22.28 3.59 -1.60
C SER A 453 22.82 2.99 -2.90
N GLN A 454 22.04 3.06 -3.97
CA GLN A 454 22.38 2.52 -5.27
C GLN A 454 22.30 3.57 -6.36
N THR A 455 23.21 3.47 -7.31
CA THR A 455 23.17 4.19 -8.57
C THR A 455 22.79 3.23 -9.70
N LEU A 456 21.94 3.71 -10.59
CA LEU A 456 21.59 3.07 -11.84
C LEU A 456 22.31 3.82 -12.97
N THR A 457 22.94 3.09 -13.90
CA THR A 457 23.60 3.67 -15.08
C THR A 457 23.17 2.93 -16.34
N ALA A 458 22.75 3.67 -17.36
CA ALA A 458 22.57 3.15 -18.71
C ALA A 458 23.93 3.09 -19.42
N VAL A 459 24.59 1.93 -19.41
CA VAL A 459 25.97 1.80 -19.89
C VAL A 459 26.03 1.85 -21.42
N SER A 460 25.16 1.10 -22.08
CA SER A 460 25.05 1.11 -23.53
C SER A 460 23.64 0.72 -23.98
N VAL A 461 23.24 1.18 -25.17
CA VAL A 461 21.98 0.80 -25.82
C VAL A 461 22.33 0.33 -27.23
N GLY A 462 22.06 -0.94 -27.51
CA GLY A 462 22.23 -1.55 -28.83
C GLY A 462 20.93 -2.16 -29.32
N VAL A 463 20.88 -2.56 -30.60
CA VAL A 463 19.64 -3.05 -31.25
C VAL A 463 18.99 -4.24 -30.55
N ALA A 464 19.79 -5.11 -29.93
CA ALA A 464 19.32 -6.37 -29.31
C ALA A 464 19.19 -6.28 -27.79
N ALA A 465 19.82 -5.31 -27.13
CA ALA A 465 19.79 -5.15 -25.68
C ALA A 465 20.30 -3.78 -25.24
N ALA A 466 19.87 -3.35 -24.05
CA ALA A 466 20.49 -2.26 -23.29
C ALA A 466 21.28 -2.82 -22.12
N GLN A 467 22.56 -2.44 -21.98
CA GLN A 467 23.36 -2.82 -20.82
C GLN A 467 23.14 -1.80 -19.70
N MET A 468 22.70 -2.30 -18.55
CA MET A 468 22.52 -1.54 -17.32
C MET A 468 23.55 -1.94 -16.28
N SER A 469 23.93 -1.00 -15.44
CA SER A 469 24.74 -1.24 -14.24
C SER A 469 24.00 -0.68 -13.03
N VAL A 470 23.91 -1.49 -11.97
CA VAL A 470 23.57 -1.04 -10.63
C VAL A 470 24.81 -1.13 -9.78
N ARG A 471 25.16 -0.05 -9.08
CA ARG A 471 26.31 -0.02 -8.18
C ARG A 471 25.90 0.60 -6.85
N PRO A 472 26.52 0.20 -5.74
CA PRO A 472 26.41 0.98 -4.51
C PRO A 472 26.93 2.41 -4.76
N VAL A 473 26.26 3.40 -4.17
CA VAL A 473 26.87 4.71 -3.98
C VAL A 473 28.12 4.48 -3.13
N ALA A 474 29.28 4.95 -3.59
CA ALA A 474 30.50 4.86 -2.79
C ALA A 474 30.27 5.61 -1.47
N ALA A 475 30.19 4.87 -0.36
CA ALA A 475 30.03 5.47 0.96
C ALA A 475 31.26 6.30 1.30
N ASP A 476 31.06 7.48 1.90
CA ASP A 476 32.17 8.30 2.39
C ASP A 476 33.01 7.48 3.38
N PRO A 477 34.32 7.28 3.14
CA PRO A 477 35.19 6.50 4.01
C PRO A 477 35.16 6.96 5.48
N ALA A 478 34.97 8.26 5.73
CA ALA A 478 34.86 8.79 7.08
C ALA A 478 33.56 8.35 7.78
N LEU A 479 32.45 8.29 7.04
CA LEU A 479 31.17 7.80 7.55
C LEU A 479 31.21 6.29 7.80
N VAL A 480 31.83 5.53 6.89
CA VAL A 480 32.08 4.09 7.06
C VAL A 480 32.90 3.83 8.32
N SER A 481 33.99 4.57 8.52
CA SER A 481 34.83 4.44 9.70
C SER A 481 34.07 4.79 10.99
N TYR A 482 33.24 5.84 10.96
CA TYR A 482 32.42 6.22 12.11
C TYR A 482 31.42 5.12 12.49
N VAL A 483 30.62 4.62 11.54
CA VAL A 483 29.62 3.57 11.80
C VAL A 483 30.30 2.28 12.27
N THR A 484 31.41 1.91 11.63
CA THR A 484 32.19 0.72 12.03
C THR A 484 32.66 0.84 13.49
N ARG A 485 33.13 2.03 13.89
CA ARG A 485 33.59 2.24 15.26
C ARG A 485 32.44 2.23 16.27
N VAL A 486 31.30 2.84 15.95
CA VAL A 486 30.09 2.79 16.79
C VAL A 486 29.66 1.34 17.05
N TYR A 487 29.66 0.48 16.03
CA TYR A 487 29.32 -0.93 16.22
C TYR A 487 30.35 -1.69 17.05
N GLN A 488 31.63 -1.41 16.85
CA GLN A 488 32.69 -2.02 17.65
C GLN A 488 32.59 -1.59 19.13
N ASP A 489 32.27 -0.33 19.40
CA ASP A 489 32.17 0.21 20.77
C ASP A 489 30.90 -0.30 21.48
N LEU A 490 29.76 -0.38 20.79
CA LEU A 490 28.48 -0.72 21.41
C LEU A 490 28.17 -2.22 21.43
N PHE A 491 28.69 -2.99 20.47
CA PHE A 491 28.36 -4.42 20.32
C PHE A 491 29.58 -5.34 20.31
N GLY A 492 30.80 -4.79 20.26
CA GLY A 492 32.03 -5.60 20.17
C GLY A 492 32.19 -6.37 18.85
N ARG A 493 31.41 -6.04 17.82
CA ARG A 493 31.40 -6.75 16.51
C ARG A 493 31.46 -5.78 15.34
N ALA A 494 31.81 -6.32 14.16
CA ALA A 494 31.68 -5.61 12.91
C ALA A 494 30.19 -5.34 12.58
N VAL A 495 29.94 -4.18 11.97
CA VAL A 495 28.65 -3.85 11.34
C VAL A 495 28.45 -4.73 10.09
N ASP A 496 27.23 -5.22 9.89
CA ASP A 496 26.89 -5.99 8.68
C ASP A 496 26.72 -5.07 7.46
N ALA A 497 26.73 -5.65 6.25
CA ALA A 497 26.66 -4.88 5.01
C ALA A 497 25.38 -4.03 4.90
N GLY A 498 24.23 -4.54 5.36
CA GLY A 498 22.96 -3.83 5.34
C GLY A 498 22.97 -2.64 6.29
N GLY A 499 23.35 -2.87 7.55
CA GLY A 499 23.48 -1.83 8.56
C GLY A 499 24.46 -0.73 8.16
N LEU A 500 25.62 -1.10 7.62
CA LEU A 500 26.64 -0.13 7.18
C LEU A 500 26.09 0.80 6.11
N VAL A 501 25.42 0.23 5.11
CA VAL A 501 24.78 0.97 4.03
C VAL A 501 23.68 1.90 4.57
N THR A 502 22.79 1.40 5.43
CA THR A 502 21.70 2.20 6.02
C THR A 502 22.22 3.40 6.80
N TRP A 503 23.16 3.19 7.72
CA TRP A 503 23.65 4.27 8.58
C TRP A 503 24.50 5.29 7.82
N THR A 504 25.35 4.84 6.90
CA THR A 504 26.17 5.77 6.11
C THR A 504 25.33 6.63 5.19
N SER A 505 24.24 6.10 4.64
CA SER A 505 23.32 6.88 3.81
C SER A 505 22.49 7.89 4.60
N LEU A 506 22.02 7.55 5.80
CA LEU A 506 21.36 8.50 6.68
C LEU A 506 22.29 9.66 7.06
N LEU A 507 23.55 9.35 7.39
CA LEU A 507 24.56 10.35 7.71
C LEU A 507 24.89 11.23 6.49
N ALA A 508 25.03 10.63 5.30
CA ALA A 508 25.25 11.38 4.06
C ALA A 508 24.08 12.30 3.71
N ALA A 509 22.85 11.92 4.08
CA ALA A 509 21.65 12.73 3.93
C ALA A 509 21.51 13.86 4.99
N GLY A 510 22.48 14.01 5.90
CA GLY A 510 22.50 15.07 6.90
C GLY A 510 21.90 14.69 8.26
N THR A 511 21.58 13.42 8.49
CA THR A 511 21.14 12.96 9.81
C THR A 511 22.25 13.21 10.84
N PRO A 512 21.96 13.87 11.98
CA PRO A 512 22.96 14.09 13.02
C PRO A 512 23.50 12.77 13.57
N ARG A 513 24.81 12.70 13.84
CA ARG A 513 25.47 11.54 14.46
C ARG A 513 24.81 11.08 15.75
N ILE A 514 24.31 12.02 16.55
CA ILE A 514 23.59 11.73 17.79
C ILE A 514 22.27 10.99 17.53
N ALA A 515 21.54 11.34 16.47
CA ALA A 515 20.29 10.65 16.14
C ALA A 515 20.54 9.20 15.70
N VAL A 516 21.65 8.95 14.97
CA VAL A 516 22.12 7.59 14.63
C VAL A 516 22.48 6.82 15.89
N ALA A 517 23.31 7.40 16.78
CA ALA A 517 23.69 6.77 18.03
C ALA A 517 22.46 6.44 18.91
N SER A 518 21.52 7.39 19.07
CA SER A 518 20.27 7.17 19.79
C SER A 518 19.40 6.08 19.17
N SER A 519 19.36 5.98 17.84
CA SER A 519 18.59 4.92 17.16
C SER A 519 19.20 3.54 17.41
N ILE A 520 20.53 3.45 17.44
CA ILE A 520 21.24 2.20 17.74
C ILE A 520 21.06 1.82 19.22
N THR A 521 21.24 2.74 20.16
CA THR A 521 21.13 2.45 21.61
C THR A 521 19.69 2.26 22.10
N SER A 522 18.70 2.73 21.34
CA SER A 522 17.28 2.42 21.59
C SER A 522 16.80 1.13 20.91
N SER A 523 17.64 0.49 20.09
CA SER A 523 17.28 -0.74 19.38
C SER A 523 17.07 -1.92 20.35
N THR A 524 16.27 -2.89 19.90
CA THR A 524 16.04 -4.14 20.65
C THR A 524 17.34 -4.93 20.84
N GLU A 525 18.23 -4.93 19.84
CA GLU A 525 19.52 -5.62 19.91
C GLU A 525 20.37 -5.06 21.06
N PHE A 526 20.61 -3.75 21.05
CA PHE A 526 21.44 -3.10 22.07
C PHE A 526 20.85 -3.28 23.47
N ARG A 527 19.55 -3.02 23.61
CA ARG A 527 18.86 -3.18 24.91
C ARG A 527 18.89 -4.62 25.39
N SER A 528 18.80 -5.61 24.50
CA SER A 528 18.89 -7.02 24.90
C SER A 528 20.28 -7.38 25.41
N GLY A 529 21.33 -6.87 24.77
CA GLY A 529 22.71 -7.01 25.24
C GLY A 529 22.90 -6.38 26.61
N LEU A 530 22.49 -5.11 26.76
CA LEU A 530 22.55 -4.39 28.03
C LEU A 530 21.81 -5.13 29.17
N ILE A 531 20.59 -5.61 28.92
CA ILE A 531 19.83 -6.40 29.90
C ILE A 531 20.60 -7.66 30.27
N ALA A 532 21.15 -8.38 29.29
CA ALA A 532 21.91 -9.60 29.54
C ALA A 532 23.16 -9.33 30.40
N ASP A 533 23.87 -8.23 30.13
CA ASP A 533 25.05 -7.80 30.89
C ASP A 533 24.67 -7.41 32.33
N SER A 534 23.55 -6.70 32.54
CA SER A 534 23.06 -6.38 33.88
C SER A 534 22.67 -7.64 34.68
N TYR A 535 22.03 -8.62 34.04
CA TYR A 535 21.74 -9.92 34.64
C TYR A 535 23.02 -10.65 35.05
N ALA A 536 24.02 -10.69 34.17
CA ALA A 536 25.30 -11.33 34.46
C ALA A 536 26.04 -10.62 35.61
N THR A 537 26.07 -9.29 35.57
CA THR A 537 26.78 -8.45 36.55
C THR A 537 26.14 -8.53 37.93
N TYR A 538 24.83 -8.30 38.03
CA TYR A 538 24.17 -8.18 39.33
C TYR A 538 23.66 -9.51 39.86
N LEU A 539 23.22 -10.42 38.98
CA LEU A 539 22.61 -11.69 39.38
C LEU A 539 23.47 -12.92 39.03
N GLY A 540 24.62 -12.76 38.38
CA GLY A 540 25.55 -13.87 38.11
C GLY A 540 24.98 -14.96 37.19
N ARG A 541 24.00 -14.62 36.34
CA ARG A 541 23.35 -15.55 35.40
C ARG A 541 22.83 -14.79 34.18
N ALA A 542 22.52 -15.49 33.09
CA ALA A 542 21.82 -14.92 31.95
C ALA A 542 20.31 -14.71 32.24
N PRO A 543 19.63 -13.79 31.53
CA PRO A 543 18.18 -13.69 31.57
C PRO A 543 17.52 -14.94 30.99
N ASP A 544 16.38 -15.35 31.56
CA ASP A 544 15.44 -16.21 30.84
C ASP A 544 14.59 -15.38 29.86
N ALA A 545 13.88 -16.06 28.96
CA ALA A 545 13.08 -15.40 27.92
C ALA A 545 11.95 -14.51 28.49
N GLY A 546 11.42 -14.83 29.67
CA GLY A 546 10.41 -14.01 30.35
C GLY A 546 11.03 -12.73 30.91
N GLY A 547 12.15 -12.87 31.62
CA GLY A 547 12.90 -11.75 32.19
C GLY A 547 13.41 -10.77 31.15
N LEU A 548 13.93 -11.25 30.01
CA LEU A 548 14.38 -10.39 28.91
C LEU A 548 13.20 -9.58 28.32
N ARG A 549 12.08 -10.24 28.02
CA ARG A 549 10.88 -9.57 27.48
C ARG A 549 10.29 -8.56 28.44
N TYR A 550 10.29 -8.85 29.74
CA TYR A 550 9.80 -7.95 30.77
C TYR A 550 10.55 -6.62 30.74
N TRP A 551 11.88 -6.65 30.76
CA TRP A 551 12.68 -5.43 30.75
C TRP A 551 12.61 -4.68 29.42
N LEU A 552 12.62 -5.38 28.29
CA LEU A 552 12.42 -4.74 26.98
C LEU A 552 11.10 -3.99 26.90
N SER A 553 10.00 -4.57 27.42
CA SER A 553 8.69 -3.91 27.48
C SER A 553 8.72 -2.65 28.34
N LEU A 554 9.41 -2.68 29.49
CA LEU A 554 9.52 -1.52 30.36
C LEU A 554 10.38 -0.42 29.73
N MET A 555 11.50 -0.76 29.09
CA MET A 555 12.32 0.22 28.38
C MET A 555 11.60 0.83 27.18
N ALA A 556 10.68 0.10 26.52
CA ALA A 556 9.81 0.65 25.50
C ALA A 556 8.82 1.68 26.05
N GLN A 557 8.47 1.58 27.34
CA GLN A 557 7.60 2.53 28.07
C GLN A 557 8.38 3.70 28.71
N GLY A 558 9.68 3.82 28.44
CA GLY A 558 10.51 4.92 28.93
C GLY A 558 11.23 4.66 30.25
N VAL A 559 11.25 3.42 30.75
CA VAL A 559 12.11 3.06 31.89
C VAL A 559 13.58 3.26 31.51
N THR A 560 14.32 4.00 32.36
CA THR A 560 15.74 4.29 32.12
C THR A 560 16.62 3.11 32.48
N ILE A 561 17.88 3.14 32.02
CA ILE A 561 18.89 2.13 32.38
C ILE A 561 19.04 2.06 33.90
N GLN A 562 19.16 3.20 34.58
CA GLN A 562 19.32 3.26 36.04
C GLN A 562 18.09 2.71 36.78
N GLN A 563 16.88 2.91 36.27
CA GLN A 563 15.68 2.33 36.85
C GLN A 563 15.63 0.80 36.69
N MET A 564 16.07 0.30 35.53
CA MET A 564 16.21 -1.13 35.28
C MET A 564 17.25 -1.75 36.23
N GLU A 565 18.44 -1.17 36.32
CA GLU A 565 19.51 -1.60 37.23
C GLU A 565 19.08 -1.55 38.71
N ALA A 566 18.38 -0.49 39.12
CA ALA A 566 17.80 -0.40 40.45
C ALA A 566 16.82 -1.55 40.73
N GLY A 567 16.08 -2.00 39.72
CA GLY A 567 15.20 -3.17 39.81
C GLY A 567 15.96 -4.48 40.04
N PHE A 568 17.09 -4.68 39.37
CA PHE A 568 17.98 -5.82 39.63
C PHE A 568 18.53 -5.77 41.05
N LEU A 569 19.10 -4.64 41.43
CA LEU A 569 19.74 -4.40 42.74
C LEU A 569 18.74 -4.50 43.90
N ALA A 570 17.47 -4.16 43.69
CA ALA A 570 16.41 -4.26 44.69
C ALA A 570 15.71 -5.62 44.72
N SER A 571 16.04 -6.53 43.81
CA SER A 571 15.36 -7.81 43.68
C SER A 571 15.61 -8.72 44.89
N PRO A 572 14.66 -9.62 45.22
CA PRO A 572 14.88 -10.65 46.23
C PRO A 572 16.09 -11.55 45.94
N GLU A 573 16.37 -11.82 44.65
CA GLU A 573 17.52 -12.62 44.24
C GLU A 573 18.84 -11.94 44.59
N TYR A 574 18.98 -10.65 44.25
CA TYR A 574 20.16 -9.86 44.61
C TYR A 574 20.32 -9.78 46.13
N TYR A 575 19.23 -9.52 46.86
CA TYR A 575 19.24 -9.49 48.33
C TYR A 575 19.69 -10.82 48.94
N SER A 576 19.23 -11.95 48.40
CA SER A 576 19.64 -13.27 48.85
C SER A 576 21.13 -13.53 48.61
N ARG A 577 21.67 -13.08 47.47
CA ARG A 577 23.09 -13.18 47.13
C ARG A 577 23.96 -12.30 48.03
N ALA A 578 23.41 -11.18 48.49
CA ALA A 578 24.06 -10.28 49.44
C ALA A 578 24.02 -10.76 50.91
N GLY A 579 23.69 -12.04 51.14
CA GLY A 579 23.64 -12.62 52.48
C GLY A 579 22.33 -12.39 53.23
N SER A 580 21.25 -11.99 52.54
CA SER A 580 19.89 -11.87 53.09
C SER A 580 19.76 -10.95 54.31
N THR A 581 20.65 -9.95 54.40
CA THR A 581 20.59 -8.91 55.44
C THR A 581 20.71 -7.54 54.81
N ASP A 582 20.11 -6.52 55.42
CA ASP A 582 20.20 -5.15 54.91
C ASP A 582 21.65 -4.63 54.96
N ALA A 583 22.43 -5.05 55.97
CA ALA A 583 23.85 -4.69 56.06
C ALA A 583 24.68 -5.33 54.92
N GLY A 584 24.48 -6.62 54.64
CA GLY A 584 25.16 -7.30 53.54
C GLY A 584 24.76 -6.74 52.18
N TRP A 585 23.46 -6.44 51.99
CA TRP A 585 22.93 -5.79 50.80
C TRP A 585 23.55 -4.41 50.54
N VAL A 586 23.63 -3.55 51.56
CA VAL A 586 24.29 -2.25 51.44
C VAL A 586 25.77 -2.43 51.11
N GLY A 587 26.48 -3.33 51.80
CA GLY A 587 27.89 -3.59 51.51
C GLY A 587 28.14 -4.01 50.05
N GLN A 588 27.27 -4.86 49.51
CA GLN A 588 27.38 -5.28 48.10
C GLN A 588 27.05 -4.15 47.12
N LEU A 589 26.10 -3.25 47.43
CA LEU A 589 25.85 -2.05 46.61
C LEU A 589 27.08 -1.16 46.48
N TYR A 590 27.78 -0.89 47.58
CA TYR A 590 29.02 -0.12 47.55
C TYR A 590 30.07 -0.76 46.63
N THR A 591 30.19 -2.09 46.70
CA THR A 591 31.17 -2.82 45.88
C THR A 591 30.78 -2.83 44.40
N HIS A 592 29.52 -3.14 44.07
CA HIS A 592 29.09 -3.27 42.67
C HIS A 592 28.83 -1.93 41.97
N VAL A 593 28.36 -0.89 42.67
CA VAL A 593 27.99 0.40 42.05
C VAL A 593 29.08 1.44 42.22
N LEU A 594 29.78 1.47 43.36
CA LEU A 594 30.80 2.48 43.67
C LEU A 594 32.24 1.93 43.61
N SER A 595 32.41 0.64 43.30
CA SER A 595 33.72 -0.01 43.23
C SER A 595 34.58 0.16 44.49
N ARG A 596 33.96 0.25 45.67
CA ARG A 596 34.65 0.37 46.97
C ARG A 596 33.88 -0.29 48.10
N GLU A 597 34.55 -0.49 49.24
CA GLU A 597 33.88 -1.00 50.45
C GLU A 597 33.13 0.11 51.21
N ALA A 598 32.05 -0.28 51.88
CA ALA A 598 31.29 0.59 52.77
C ALA A 598 31.93 0.65 54.16
N SER A 599 32.05 1.84 54.72
CA SER A 599 32.40 1.99 56.14
C SER A 599 31.24 1.55 57.04
N GLY A 600 31.54 1.17 58.29
CA GLY A 600 30.50 0.79 59.25
C GLY A 600 29.48 1.90 59.55
N THR A 601 29.85 3.18 59.37
CA THR A 601 28.92 4.31 59.52
C THR A 601 27.99 4.44 58.33
N GLU A 602 28.49 4.26 57.11
CA GLU A 602 27.68 4.23 55.88
C GLU A 602 26.67 3.09 55.91
N VAL A 603 27.09 1.89 56.31
CA VAL A 603 26.17 0.74 56.46
C VAL A 603 25.05 1.07 57.45
N ARG A 604 25.38 1.58 58.64
CA ARG A 604 24.39 1.98 59.65
C ARG A 604 23.42 3.05 59.16
N TYR A 605 23.92 4.03 58.40
CA TYR A 605 23.09 5.08 57.83
C TYR A 605 22.00 4.47 56.93
N TRP A 606 22.38 3.65 55.95
CA TRP A 606 21.42 3.05 55.02
C TRP A 606 20.48 2.05 55.70
N THR A 607 20.98 1.21 56.62
CA THR A 607 20.10 0.29 57.36
C THR A 607 19.06 1.04 58.20
N SER A 608 19.41 2.21 58.76
CA SER A 608 18.42 3.04 59.49
C SER A 608 17.34 3.61 58.57
N ARG A 609 17.68 3.96 57.33
CA ARG A 609 16.74 4.48 56.33
C ARG A 609 15.80 3.39 55.81
N LEU A 610 16.30 2.18 55.64
CA LEU A 610 15.49 0.99 55.32
C LEU A 610 14.52 0.68 56.47
N ALA A 611 15.00 0.69 57.73
CA ALA A 611 14.14 0.51 58.90
C ALA A 611 13.07 1.62 59.04
N ALA A 612 13.38 2.84 58.60
CA ALA A 612 12.43 3.95 58.53
C ALA A 612 11.47 3.92 57.32
N GLY A 613 11.49 2.86 56.50
CA GLY A 613 10.52 2.63 55.43
C GLY A 613 10.98 3.04 54.03
N THR A 614 12.25 3.42 53.83
CA THR A 614 12.79 3.62 52.48
C THR A 614 12.86 2.28 51.74
N THR A 615 12.48 2.23 50.47
CA THR A 615 12.53 0.99 49.68
C THR A 615 13.95 0.70 49.19
N ARG A 616 14.29 -0.58 49.01
CA ARG A 616 15.57 -0.99 48.39
C ARG A 616 15.73 -0.42 46.98
N ALA A 617 14.65 -0.35 46.21
CA ALA A 617 14.65 0.28 44.88
C ALA A 617 15.01 1.77 44.95
N GLY A 618 14.45 2.51 45.92
CA GLY A 618 14.78 3.91 46.13
C GLY A 618 16.23 4.12 46.56
N VAL A 619 16.77 3.26 47.42
CA VAL A 619 18.18 3.30 47.81
C VAL A 619 19.09 2.96 46.64
N ALA A 620 18.84 1.87 45.91
CA ALA A 620 19.64 1.47 44.75
C ALA A 620 19.66 2.53 43.66
N LEU A 621 18.50 3.13 43.33
CA LEU A 621 18.43 4.23 42.37
C LEU A 621 19.23 5.46 42.85
N GLY A 622 19.23 5.74 44.16
CA GLY A 622 20.04 6.79 44.74
C GLY A 622 21.55 6.57 44.58
N PHE A 623 22.03 5.32 44.65
CA PHE A 623 23.42 4.98 44.36
C PHE A 623 23.75 5.17 42.87
N LEU A 624 22.90 4.65 41.98
CA LEU A 624 23.08 4.74 40.52
C LEU A 624 22.98 6.16 39.98
N LEU A 625 22.27 7.06 40.67
CA LEU A 625 22.21 8.48 40.31
C LEU A 625 23.14 9.35 41.17
N SER A 626 23.99 8.74 42.01
CA SER A 626 24.91 9.50 42.85
C SER A 626 25.99 10.17 42.00
N THR A 627 26.44 11.35 42.43
CA THR A 627 27.55 12.04 41.77
C THR A 627 28.82 11.19 41.75
N GLU A 628 29.06 10.39 42.79
CA GLU A 628 30.21 9.48 42.89
C GLU A 628 30.19 8.43 41.77
N HIS A 629 29.07 7.73 41.60
CA HIS A 629 28.91 6.73 40.55
C HIS A 629 28.97 7.38 39.15
N LEU A 630 28.14 8.39 38.90
CA LEU A 630 28.00 8.98 37.57
C LEU A 630 29.28 9.69 37.10
N THR A 631 30.09 10.24 38.00
CA THR A 631 31.38 10.82 37.61
C THR A 631 32.32 9.73 37.09
N THR A 632 32.34 8.56 37.74
CA THR A 632 33.16 7.43 37.33
C THR A 632 32.68 6.87 35.99
N GLU A 633 31.38 6.63 35.86
CA GLU A 633 30.77 6.10 34.61
C GLU A 633 31.05 7.01 33.41
N VAL A 634 30.82 8.33 33.56
CA VAL A 634 31.07 9.30 32.48
C VAL A 634 32.56 9.34 32.10
N ASP A 635 33.44 9.29 33.08
CA ASP A 635 34.88 9.31 32.85
C ASP A 635 35.37 8.04 32.13
N ASP A 636 34.83 6.88 32.49
CA ASP A 636 35.11 5.61 31.81
C ASP A 636 34.58 5.59 30.37
N GLN A 637 33.38 6.14 30.13
CA GLN A 637 32.85 6.34 28.77
C GLN A 637 33.77 7.28 27.96
N TYR A 638 34.30 8.34 28.57
CA TYR A 638 35.24 9.26 27.92
C TYR A 638 36.55 8.57 27.56
N ARG A 639 37.10 7.73 28.45
CA ARG A 639 38.29 6.93 28.15
C ARG A 639 38.03 5.95 27.01
N ALA A 640 36.91 5.23 27.07
CA ALA A 640 36.57 4.21 26.09
C ALA A 640 36.34 4.81 24.69
N LEU A 641 35.60 5.92 24.61
CA LEU A 641 35.16 6.50 23.33
C LEU A 641 36.11 7.57 22.78
N LEU A 642 36.78 8.33 23.67
CA LEU A 642 37.59 9.49 23.29
C LEU A 642 39.08 9.34 23.64
N GLY A 643 39.47 8.24 24.29
CA GLY A 643 40.86 7.95 24.63
C GLY A 643 41.46 8.90 25.68
N ARG A 644 40.63 9.61 26.45
CA ARG A 644 41.06 10.58 27.47
C ARG A 644 40.07 10.63 28.63
N SER A 645 40.56 10.97 29.82
CA SER A 645 39.69 11.27 30.97
C SER A 645 38.87 12.55 30.73
N ILE A 646 37.76 12.67 31.44
CA ILE A 646 36.95 13.88 31.46
C ILE A 646 37.51 14.92 32.44
N ASP A 647 37.38 16.21 32.11
CA ASP A 647 37.69 17.30 33.05
C ASP A 647 36.54 17.54 34.04
N ALA A 648 36.83 18.24 35.14
CA ALA A 648 35.87 18.44 36.23
C ALA A 648 34.59 19.20 35.79
N ALA A 649 34.71 20.17 34.86
CA ALA A 649 33.55 20.92 34.39
C ALA A 649 32.67 20.06 33.47
N GLY A 650 33.29 19.27 32.58
CA GLY A 650 32.60 18.28 31.77
C GLY A 650 31.93 17.19 32.59
N GLY A 651 32.59 16.71 33.65
CA GLY A 651 32.02 15.75 34.60
C GLY A 651 30.76 16.28 35.26
N ALA A 652 30.84 17.48 35.86
CA ALA A 652 29.69 18.14 36.47
C ALA A 652 28.53 18.35 35.48
N TYR A 653 28.85 18.70 34.23
CA TYR A 653 27.86 18.88 33.18
C TYR A 653 27.06 17.61 32.88
N TRP A 654 27.73 16.48 32.62
CA TRP A 654 27.05 15.23 32.28
C TRP A 654 26.32 14.61 33.46
N VAL A 655 26.89 14.67 34.67
CA VAL A 655 26.24 14.18 35.88
C VAL A 655 24.88 14.86 36.08
N LEU A 656 24.81 16.19 35.96
CA LEU A 656 23.56 16.94 36.11
C LEU A 656 22.51 16.55 35.05
N ARG A 657 22.94 16.28 33.82
CA ARG A 657 22.06 15.90 32.71
C ARG A 657 21.47 14.51 32.91
N ILE A 658 22.30 13.55 33.31
CA ILE A 658 21.86 12.18 33.62
C ILE A 658 20.90 12.19 34.82
N GLN A 659 21.21 12.94 35.88
CA GLN A 659 20.32 13.10 37.04
C GLN A 659 18.99 13.78 36.67
N GLY A 660 19.02 14.69 35.70
CA GLY A 660 17.83 15.36 35.17
C GLY A 660 17.02 14.52 34.16
N GLY A 661 17.52 13.35 33.74
CA GLY A 661 16.89 12.48 32.75
C GLY A 661 16.91 13.04 31.32
N THR A 662 17.90 13.88 30.98
CA THR A 662 18.02 14.57 29.69
C THR A 662 19.33 14.31 28.98
#